data_AF-A0A9W6MNL4-F1
#
_entry.id   AF-A0A9W6MNL4-F1
#
_cell.length_a   1.000
_cell.length_b   1.000
_cell.length_c   1.000
_cell.angle_alpha   90.00
_cell.angle_beta   90.00
_cell.angle_gamma   90.00
#
_symmetry.space_group_name_H-M   'P 1'
#
loop_
_entity.id
_entity.type
_entity.pdbx_description
1 polymer ?
#
loop_
_entity_poly.entity_id
_entity_poly.type
_entity_poly.pdbx_seq_one_letter_code
_entity_poly.pdbx_strand_id
1 'polypeptide(L)'
;MLARNDGPGQITAALGPTNTGKTHLAVERMLGRSSGMIGLPLRLLAREVYDRVVKAKGPAAVALITGEEKIVPASARYFICTAEAMPVEKRVAFVAIDEVQLAADPERGHVFTDRLLRARGTEETMILGSGTMTRLIRELVPRADTEHRERFSQLSYSGPAKLTRLPRRSAVVAFSAEAVYAIAELLRRRRGGAAVVMGGLSPRTRNAQVELYQSGEVDFLVATDAIGMGLNMDIDHVAFAESRKFDGRRRRRLTPAELGQIAGRAGRFRSDGTFGETADCRPFEPDVVEAVEAHTFAPVERLRWRNPDLDESSLDALQFSLGKPSRHPALERVGEAMDERALGVLAADREVRERATGRDGVSRLWDACRLPDFRKATLDAHARLVKSIYLHLTGPGNRLPDDWLAGHLERLNKTSGDVDALASRLAYVRTWAYAAHRADWTHDPDHWRGRTRQIEDALSDALHERLMQRFVDRRTSALVKGLRDERDLLAGVSHTGEVTVEGHFVGRLDGLTFRPDAEGRELAARTLKSAALRALRPEINRRLGALARTDMTDLTFTDDGQIIWNGETVAQLIPGPGPLKPAIKLVGGDLGTTEAQAAAQSTLEARVREHIETVLAPLFKLREAGQSDELTGPARGVAWRLHEAGGALARLTISEEVRALTQDERRALRAVGVRIGEHMVYVPELVKPAPARLNALLQAIAAGSTDISWLPAPGLTSIANDRGRSRADYATVGFYPCGPRAVRFDMLERLADTLRDARAADQEPGFPLTADMTALLGCSVEDLRGTLTTLGYKRIQKGPDPEKAEGERWDRRKRRPQARPRPKPAAAVPPPADSPFAALAALNVAGTGAGNARKPGRKRSRKASKP
;
A
#
# COMPACT_ATOMS: atom_id res chain seq x y z
N MET A 1 21.99 -39.01 -50.83
CA MET A 1 20.54 -38.98 -50.55
C MET A 1 20.34 -38.85 -49.05
N LEU A 2 19.97 -37.65 -48.56
CA LEU A 2 19.86 -37.36 -47.12
C LEU A 2 18.46 -37.65 -46.56
N ALA A 3 17.41 -37.66 -47.39
CA ALA A 3 16.07 -38.11 -47.03
C ALA A 3 15.92 -39.58 -47.44
N ARG A 4 16.10 -40.52 -46.50
CA ARG A 4 15.90 -41.96 -46.73
C ARG A 4 14.43 -42.40 -46.64
N ASN A 5 13.50 -41.48 -46.34
CA ASN A 5 12.16 -41.85 -45.88
C ASN A 5 11.06 -40.87 -46.30
N ASP A 6 11.14 -40.26 -47.48
CA ASP A 6 10.04 -39.43 -47.99
C ASP A 6 8.86 -40.32 -48.40
N GLY A 7 8.02 -40.68 -47.41
CA GLY A 7 6.73 -41.32 -47.64
C GLY A 7 5.82 -40.48 -48.55
N PRO A 8 4.66 -41.03 -48.96
CA PRO A 8 3.73 -40.33 -49.85
C PRO A 8 3.02 -39.13 -49.19
N GLY A 9 3.03 -39.02 -47.86
CA GLY A 9 2.30 -37.99 -47.11
C GLY A 9 2.71 -36.55 -47.42
N GLN A 10 1.75 -35.62 -47.24
CA GLN A 10 1.97 -34.19 -47.43
C GLN A 10 2.91 -33.65 -46.34
N ILE A 11 3.88 -32.81 -46.71
CA ILE A 11 4.78 -32.13 -45.77
C ILE A 11 4.46 -30.64 -45.80
N THR A 12 4.13 -30.07 -44.64
CA THR A 12 3.85 -28.64 -44.48
C THR A 12 4.81 -28.04 -43.45
N ALA A 13 5.46 -26.93 -43.79
CA ALA A 13 6.26 -26.14 -42.89
C ALA A 13 5.50 -24.86 -42.52
N ALA A 14 4.88 -24.83 -41.34
CA ALA A 14 4.23 -23.64 -40.80
C ALA A 14 5.27 -22.79 -40.06
N LEU A 15 5.67 -21.66 -40.63
CA LEU A 15 6.76 -20.83 -40.14
C LEU A 15 6.29 -19.42 -39.80
N GLY A 16 6.70 -18.91 -38.64
CA GLY A 16 6.35 -17.56 -38.20
C GLY A 16 6.77 -17.31 -36.75
N PRO A 17 6.57 -16.08 -36.23
CA PRO A 17 6.91 -15.72 -34.84
C PRO A 17 6.13 -16.53 -33.79
N THR A 18 6.45 -16.34 -32.51
CA THR A 18 5.64 -16.87 -31.39
C THR A 18 4.24 -16.23 -31.39
N ASN A 19 3.27 -16.83 -30.68
CA ASN A 19 1.87 -16.36 -30.63
C ASN A 19 1.15 -16.33 -32.00
N THR A 20 1.31 -17.39 -32.80
CA THR A 20 0.73 -17.57 -34.14
C THR A 20 -0.19 -18.81 -34.27
N GLY A 21 -0.43 -19.53 -33.16
CA GLY A 21 -1.32 -20.69 -33.13
C GLY A 21 -0.80 -21.96 -33.85
N LYS A 22 0.47 -22.01 -34.26
CA LYS A 22 1.07 -23.15 -34.99
C LYS A 22 0.88 -24.50 -34.28
N THR A 23 1.26 -24.59 -33.00
CA THR A 23 1.13 -25.82 -32.21
C THR A 23 -0.34 -26.21 -32.01
N HIS A 24 -1.24 -25.22 -31.88
CA HIS A 24 -2.69 -25.46 -31.80
C HIS A 24 -3.20 -26.15 -33.07
N LEU A 25 -2.87 -25.59 -34.24
CA LEU A 25 -3.21 -26.16 -35.53
C LEU A 25 -2.68 -27.59 -35.68
N ALA A 26 -1.42 -27.82 -35.32
CA ALA A 26 -0.81 -29.14 -35.43
C ALA A 26 -1.53 -30.18 -34.56
N VAL A 27 -1.93 -29.81 -33.35
CA VAL A 27 -2.73 -30.69 -32.48
C VAL A 27 -4.11 -30.95 -33.08
N GLU A 28 -4.79 -29.95 -33.64
CA GLU A 28 -6.08 -30.15 -34.31
C GLU A 28 -5.98 -31.07 -35.52
N ARG A 29 -4.99 -30.85 -36.40
CA ARG A 29 -4.73 -31.70 -37.57
C ARG A 29 -4.38 -33.12 -37.14
N MET A 30 -3.56 -33.29 -36.11
CA MET A 30 -3.26 -34.60 -35.52
C MET A 30 -4.52 -35.33 -35.04
N LEU A 31 -5.40 -34.65 -34.31
CA LEU A 31 -6.63 -35.24 -33.76
C LEU A 31 -7.66 -35.61 -34.84
N GLY A 32 -7.54 -35.02 -36.04
CA GLY A 32 -8.28 -35.38 -37.24
C GLY A 32 -7.76 -36.61 -37.99
N ARG A 33 -6.62 -37.20 -37.57
CA ARG A 33 -6.06 -38.42 -38.16
C ARG A 33 -6.24 -39.65 -37.29
N SER A 34 -6.05 -40.82 -37.90
CA SER A 34 -6.21 -42.15 -37.27
C SER A 34 -5.22 -42.42 -36.13
N SER A 35 -4.02 -41.87 -36.25
CA SER A 35 -2.93 -41.92 -35.27
C SER A 35 -2.01 -40.71 -35.46
N GLY A 36 -1.22 -40.36 -34.45
CA GLY A 36 -0.32 -39.22 -34.58
C GLY A 36 0.79 -39.16 -33.56
N MET A 37 1.83 -38.40 -33.87
CA MET A 37 2.96 -38.16 -32.98
C MET A 37 3.38 -36.70 -33.08
N ILE A 38 3.70 -36.08 -31.94
CA ILE A 38 4.26 -34.73 -31.90
C ILE A 38 5.52 -34.70 -31.04
N GLY A 39 6.59 -34.15 -31.60
CA GLY A 39 7.84 -33.88 -30.92
C GLY A 39 7.89 -32.44 -30.45
N LEU A 40 7.92 -32.26 -29.13
CA LEU A 40 7.93 -30.96 -28.47
C LEU A 40 9.31 -30.69 -27.86
N PRO A 41 9.73 -29.43 -27.75
CA PRO A 41 11.09 -29.10 -27.29
C PRO A 41 11.28 -29.26 -25.78
N LEU A 42 10.19 -29.26 -25.02
CA LEU A 42 10.17 -29.21 -23.57
C LEU A 42 9.15 -30.18 -22.99
N ARG A 43 9.52 -30.81 -21.88
CA ARG A 43 8.65 -31.71 -21.10
C ARG A 43 7.34 -31.05 -20.68
N LEU A 44 7.36 -29.77 -20.34
CA LEU A 44 6.16 -29.02 -19.94
C LEU A 44 5.15 -28.90 -21.07
N LEU A 45 5.61 -28.56 -22.28
CA LEU A 45 4.74 -28.54 -23.46
C LEU A 45 4.20 -29.93 -23.78
N ALA A 46 5.05 -30.96 -23.67
CA ALA A 46 4.60 -32.34 -23.85
C ALA A 46 3.49 -32.71 -22.87
N ARG A 47 3.61 -32.29 -21.61
CA ARG A 47 2.56 -32.51 -20.61
C ARG A 47 1.28 -31.73 -20.92
N GLU A 48 1.39 -30.45 -21.26
CA GLU A 48 0.23 -29.61 -21.60
C GLU A 48 -0.54 -30.17 -22.79
N VAL A 49 0.16 -30.54 -23.86
CA VAL A 49 -0.46 -31.16 -25.04
C VAL A 49 -1.04 -32.54 -24.71
N TYR A 50 -0.37 -33.34 -23.87
CA TYR A 50 -0.88 -34.61 -23.40
C TYR A 50 -2.22 -34.46 -22.67
N ASP A 51 -2.29 -33.59 -21.66
CA ASP A 51 -3.52 -33.39 -20.88
C ASP A 51 -4.66 -32.89 -21.78
N ARG A 52 -4.35 -32.02 -22.76
CA ARG A 52 -5.31 -31.54 -23.77
C ARG A 52 -5.84 -32.66 -24.67
N VAL A 53 -4.96 -33.52 -25.17
CA VAL A 53 -5.33 -34.63 -26.07
C VAL A 53 -6.04 -35.74 -25.30
N VAL A 54 -5.66 -36.01 -24.05
CA VAL A 54 -6.38 -36.91 -23.13
C VAL A 54 -7.81 -36.41 -22.90
N LYS A 55 -8.00 -35.11 -22.68
CA LYS A 55 -9.35 -34.52 -22.55
C LYS A 55 -10.21 -34.75 -23.80
N ALA A 56 -9.61 -34.79 -24.99
CA ALA A 56 -10.32 -34.96 -26.25
C ALA A 56 -10.55 -36.43 -26.67
N LYS A 57 -9.61 -37.34 -26.36
CA LYS A 57 -9.61 -38.73 -26.88
C LYS A 57 -9.64 -39.82 -25.80
N GLY A 58 -9.51 -39.44 -24.52
CA GLY A 58 -9.44 -40.34 -23.38
C GLY A 58 -8.01 -40.86 -23.11
N PRO A 59 -7.69 -41.20 -21.84
CA PRO A 59 -6.33 -41.55 -21.42
C PRO A 59 -5.80 -42.83 -22.07
N ALA A 60 -6.66 -43.80 -22.40
CA ALA A 60 -6.25 -45.05 -23.05
C ALA A 60 -5.74 -44.88 -24.49
N ALA A 61 -6.05 -43.76 -25.15
CA ALA A 61 -5.68 -43.50 -26.55
C ALA A 61 -4.37 -42.68 -26.68
N VAL A 62 -3.79 -42.21 -25.57
CA VAL A 62 -2.74 -41.19 -25.59
C VAL A 62 -1.54 -41.63 -24.76
N ALA A 63 -0.36 -41.57 -25.36
CA ALA A 63 0.92 -41.79 -24.69
C ALA A 63 1.64 -40.46 -24.43
N LEU A 64 2.32 -40.38 -23.28
CA LEU A 64 3.31 -39.33 -22.96
C LEU A 64 4.69 -39.99 -22.88
N ILE A 65 5.64 -39.52 -23.69
CA ILE A 65 7.00 -40.06 -23.69
C ILE A 65 8.01 -38.91 -23.58
N THR A 66 8.65 -38.79 -22.43
CA THR A 66 9.77 -37.87 -22.19
C THR A 66 10.98 -38.64 -21.67
N GLY A 67 12.11 -37.96 -21.42
CA GLY A 67 13.30 -38.62 -20.86
C GLY A 67 13.09 -39.20 -19.46
N GLU A 68 12.24 -38.57 -18.67
CA GLU A 68 12.03 -38.85 -17.24
C GLU A 68 10.59 -39.29 -16.91
N GLU A 69 9.70 -39.42 -17.90
CA GLU A 69 8.32 -39.89 -17.69
C GLU A 69 7.83 -40.62 -18.93
N LYS A 70 7.23 -41.80 -18.71
CA LYS A 70 6.72 -42.64 -19.80
C LYS A 70 5.40 -43.26 -19.41
N ILE A 71 4.33 -42.82 -20.08
CA ILE A 71 2.96 -43.33 -19.95
C ILE A 71 2.58 -43.86 -21.34
N VAL A 72 2.47 -45.18 -21.49
CA VAL A 72 2.18 -45.80 -22.78
C VAL A 72 1.09 -46.87 -22.60
N PRO A 73 -0.19 -46.49 -22.73
CA PRO A 73 -1.29 -47.44 -22.76
C PRO A 73 -1.16 -48.43 -23.94
N ALA A 74 -1.67 -49.64 -23.78
CA ALA A 74 -1.63 -50.67 -24.84
C ALA A 74 -2.33 -50.23 -26.14
N SER A 75 -3.41 -49.44 -26.03
CA SER A 75 -4.21 -48.93 -27.15
C SER A 75 -3.82 -47.52 -27.62
N ALA A 76 -2.63 -47.02 -27.24
CA ALA A 76 -2.21 -45.66 -27.57
C ALA A 76 -2.10 -45.43 -29.08
N ARG A 77 -2.80 -44.40 -29.58
CA ARG A 77 -2.78 -43.95 -30.99
C ARG A 77 -2.08 -42.61 -31.17
N TYR A 78 -2.08 -41.78 -30.13
CA TYR A 78 -1.48 -40.45 -30.13
C TYR A 78 -0.28 -40.42 -29.19
N PHE A 79 0.89 -40.06 -29.71
CA PHE A 79 2.16 -40.06 -28.99
C PHE A 79 2.66 -38.64 -28.78
N ILE A 80 2.53 -38.14 -27.57
CA ILE A 80 3.00 -36.80 -27.20
C ILE A 80 4.38 -36.94 -26.58
N CYS A 81 5.40 -36.43 -27.26
CA CYS A 81 6.79 -36.71 -26.92
C CYS A 81 7.62 -35.45 -26.78
N THR A 82 8.71 -35.51 -26.02
CA THR A 82 9.83 -34.62 -26.31
C THR A 82 10.51 -35.05 -27.62
N ALA A 83 11.08 -34.12 -28.38
CA ALA A 83 11.71 -34.41 -29.67
C ALA A 83 12.78 -35.52 -29.58
N GLU A 84 13.52 -35.56 -28.47
CA GLU A 84 14.51 -36.59 -28.15
C GLU A 84 13.88 -37.98 -27.98
N ALA A 85 12.72 -38.05 -27.34
CA ALA A 85 12.08 -39.29 -26.93
C ALA A 85 11.04 -39.80 -27.95
N MET A 86 10.93 -39.15 -29.11
CA MET A 86 10.07 -39.59 -30.19
C MET A 86 10.42 -41.03 -30.63
N PRO A 87 9.47 -41.97 -30.59
CA PRO A 87 9.67 -43.35 -31.07
C PRO A 87 9.57 -43.38 -32.60
N VAL A 88 10.59 -42.88 -33.30
CA VAL A 88 10.61 -42.70 -34.76
C VAL A 88 10.45 -43.99 -35.57
N GLU A 89 10.66 -45.14 -34.95
CA GLU A 89 10.36 -46.46 -35.51
C GLU A 89 8.86 -46.73 -35.67
N LYS A 90 8.00 -46.04 -34.91
CA LYS A 90 6.54 -46.16 -35.03
C LYS A 90 6.04 -45.35 -36.22
N ARG A 91 5.35 -46.03 -37.15
CA ARG A 91 4.63 -45.37 -38.24
C ARG A 91 3.25 -44.91 -37.75
N VAL A 92 2.96 -43.63 -37.95
CA VAL A 92 1.69 -42.99 -37.57
C VAL A 92 1.20 -42.12 -38.73
N ALA A 93 -0.11 -41.84 -38.78
CA ALA A 93 -0.71 -41.05 -39.85
C ALA A 93 -0.20 -39.61 -39.87
N PHE A 94 -0.06 -39.00 -38.69
CA PHE A 94 0.39 -37.61 -38.53
C PHE A 94 1.70 -37.53 -37.74
N VAL A 95 2.66 -36.71 -38.20
CA VAL A 95 3.85 -36.34 -37.41
C VAL A 95 3.97 -34.82 -37.35
N ALA A 96 4.23 -34.26 -36.17
CA ALA A 96 4.64 -32.86 -36.03
C ALA A 96 5.97 -32.72 -35.28
N ILE A 97 6.78 -31.74 -35.69
CA ILE A 97 8.02 -31.34 -35.01
C ILE A 97 7.90 -29.85 -34.69
N ASP A 98 7.86 -29.53 -33.40
CA ASP A 98 7.73 -28.15 -32.93
C ASP A 98 9.10 -27.50 -32.67
N GLU A 99 9.15 -26.18 -32.79
CA GLU A 99 10.34 -25.33 -32.62
C GLU A 99 11.58 -25.81 -33.39
N VAL A 100 11.40 -26.12 -34.69
CA VAL A 100 12.45 -26.69 -35.57
C VAL A 100 13.74 -25.87 -35.64
N GLN A 101 13.69 -24.57 -35.35
CA GLN A 101 14.90 -23.73 -35.27
C GLN A 101 15.89 -24.18 -34.18
N LEU A 102 15.44 -24.98 -33.20
CA LEU A 102 16.35 -25.63 -32.24
C LEU A 102 17.33 -26.59 -32.91
N ALA A 103 17.14 -26.96 -34.17
CA ALA A 103 18.15 -27.66 -34.97
C ALA A 103 19.49 -26.90 -35.07
N ALA A 104 19.51 -25.58 -34.83
CA ALA A 104 20.74 -24.79 -34.76
C ALA A 104 21.42 -24.82 -33.38
N ASP A 105 20.78 -25.38 -32.36
CA ASP A 105 21.30 -25.41 -30.98
C ASP A 105 22.60 -26.22 -30.88
N PRO A 106 23.68 -25.66 -30.29
CA PRO A 106 25.00 -26.30 -30.23
C PRO A 106 25.06 -27.65 -29.51
N GLU A 107 24.14 -27.91 -28.57
CA GLU A 107 24.19 -29.09 -27.70
C GLU A 107 23.21 -30.16 -28.19
N ARG A 108 21.93 -29.80 -28.36
CA ARG A 108 20.86 -30.75 -28.69
C ARG A 108 20.29 -30.62 -30.10
N GLY A 109 20.75 -29.65 -30.89
CA GLY A 109 20.19 -29.39 -32.22
C GLY A 109 20.31 -30.56 -33.20
N HIS A 110 21.32 -31.41 -33.02
CA HIS A 110 21.50 -32.63 -33.82
C HIS A 110 20.28 -33.58 -33.77
N VAL A 111 19.54 -33.60 -32.66
CA VAL A 111 18.30 -34.39 -32.53
C VAL A 111 17.20 -33.80 -33.40
N PHE A 112 16.99 -32.47 -33.34
CA PHE A 112 15.97 -31.79 -34.15
C PHE A 112 16.27 -31.90 -35.63
N THR A 113 17.55 -31.79 -36.01
CA THR A 113 17.98 -32.02 -37.40
C THR A 113 17.68 -33.45 -37.86
N ASP A 114 17.92 -34.46 -37.01
CA ASP A 114 17.55 -35.84 -37.30
C ASP A 114 16.03 -35.97 -37.51
N ARG A 115 15.21 -35.43 -36.60
CA ARG A 115 13.75 -35.48 -36.71
C ARG A 115 13.26 -34.77 -37.98
N LEU A 116 13.79 -33.58 -38.27
CA LEU A 116 13.48 -32.81 -39.47
C LEU A 116 13.75 -33.63 -40.75
N LEU A 117 14.86 -34.34 -40.80
CA LEU A 117 15.27 -35.09 -42.00
C LEU A 117 14.59 -36.47 -42.13
N ARG A 118 14.18 -37.09 -41.01
CA ARG A 118 13.80 -38.52 -41.00
C ARG A 118 12.42 -38.85 -40.46
N ALA A 119 11.85 -38.03 -39.57
CA ALA A 119 10.53 -38.32 -39.00
C ALA A 119 9.44 -37.92 -40.00
N ARG A 120 8.56 -38.87 -40.36
CA ARG A 120 7.50 -38.67 -41.35
C ARG A 120 6.23 -39.40 -40.93
N GLY A 121 5.09 -38.72 -41.09
CA GLY A 121 3.78 -39.35 -41.03
C GLY A 121 3.44 -40.05 -42.34
N THR A 122 2.58 -41.08 -42.28
CA THR A 122 2.14 -41.80 -43.49
C THR A 122 1.18 -40.96 -44.33
N GLU A 123 0.43 -40.04 -43.71
CA GLU A 123 -0.53 -39.15 -44.38
C GLU A 123 -0.05 -37.70 -44.38
N GLU A 124 0.45 -37.20 -43.24
CA GLU A 124 0.80 -35.79 -43.08
C GLU A 124 1.99 -35.58 -42.12
N THR A 125 2.88 -34.66 -42.48
CA THR A 125 3.99 -34.20 -41.63
C THR A 125 3.96 -32.67 -41.51
N MET A 126 3.98 -32.16 -40.29
CA MET A 126 4.05 -30.72 -40.01
C MET A 126 5.36 -30.33 -39.34
N ILE A 127 6.06 -29.37 -39.92
CA ILE A 127 7.26 -28.76 -39.35
C ILE A 127 6.86 -27.37 -38.84
N LEU A 128 7.02 -27.11 -37.56
CA LEU A 128 6.63 -25.85 -36.93
C LEU A 128 7.87 -25.10 -36.44
N GLY A 129 7.91 -23.79 -36.64
CA GLY A 129 8.97 -22.98 -36.02
C GLY A 129 9.04 -21.56 -36.55
N SER A 130 10.23 -20.96 -36.40
CA SER A 130 10.54 -19.59 -36.81
C SER A 130 10.66 -19.43 -38.33
N GLY A 131 10.30 -18.24 -38.84
CA GLY A 131 10.54 -17.84 -40.23
C GLY A 131 12.01 -17.86 -40.64
N THR A 132 12.95 -17.78 -39.69
CA THR A 132 14.39 -17.88 -39.93
C THR A 132 14.83 -19.22 -40.54
N MET A 133 13.98 -20.25 -40.44
CA MET A 133 14.23 -21.60 -40.98
C MET A 133 13.79 -21.78 -42.45
N THR A 134 13.10 -20.80 -43.03
CA THR A 134 12.50 -20.89 -44.39
C THR A 134 13.52 -21.35 -45.44
N ARG A 135 14.71 -20.73 -45.46
CA ARG A 135 15.77 -21.07 -46.41
C ARG A 135 16.20 -22.54 -46.26
N LEU A 136 16.51 -22.96 -45.04
CA LEU A 136 17.02 -24.29 -44.77
C LEU A 136 15.98 -25.39 -44.98
N ILE A 137 14.70 -25.12 -44.72
CA ILE A 137 13.63 -26.07 -45.00
C ILE A 137 13.47 -26.27 -46.51
N ARG A 138 13.50 -25.20 -47.32
CA ARG A 138 13.46 -25.33 -48.79
C ARG A 138 14.64 -26.10 -49.34
N GLU A 139 15.82 -25.94 -48.73
CA GLU A 139 17.05 -26.63 -49.15
C GLU A 139 17.09 -28.11 -48.71
N LEU A 140 16.75 -28.41 -47.45
CA LEU A 140 16.89 -29.73 -46.85
C LEU A 140 15.65 -30.62 -47.00
N VAL A 141 14.46 -30.02 -47.16
CA VAL A 141 13.18 -30.71 -47.35
C VAL A 141 12.40 -30.06 -48.50
N PRO A 142 12.85 -30.20 -49.77
CA PRO A 142 12.26 -29.47 -50.91
C PRO A 142 10.78 -29.78 -51.19
N ARG A 143 10.27 -30.93 -50.71
CA ARG A 143 8.86 -31.32 -50.82
C ARG A 143 7.93 -30.61 -49.82
N ALA A 144 8.48 -29.86 -48.87
CA ALA A 144 7.68 -29.17 -47.86
C ALA A 144 7.01 -27.92 -48.44
N ASP A 145 5.69 -27.87 -48.39
CA ASP A 145 4.93 -26.65 -48.67
C ASP A 145 5.10 -25.68 -47.50
N THR A 146 5.54 -24.45 -47.77
CA THR A 146 5.90 -23.48 -46.73
C THR A 146 4.78 -22.47 -46.54
N GLU A 147 4.19 -22.45 -45.35
CA GLU A 147 3.12 -21.53 -44.96
C GLU A 147 3.67 -20.49 -43.97
N HIS A 148 3.54 -19.20 -44.29
CA HIS A 148 3.89 -18.13 -43.35
C HIS A 148 2.71 -17.80 -42.45
N ARG A 149 2.96 -17.61 -41.15
CA ARG A 149 1.93 -17.20 -40.18
C ARG A 149 2.29 -15.91 -39.47
N GLU A 150 1.38 -14.94 -39.52
CA GLU A 150 1.50 -13.65 -38.85
C GLU A 150 1.11 -13.73 -37.36
N ARG A 151 1.74 -12.88 -36.55
CA ARG A 151 1.46 -12.75 -35.12
C ARG A 151 0.06 -12.17 -34.90
N PHE A 152 -0.66 -12.69 -33.90
CA PHE A 152 -2.03 -12.25 -33.62
C PHE A 152 -2.15 -10.87 -32.94
N SER A 153 -1.07 -10.37 -32.32
CA SER A 153 -1.03 -9.08 -31.63
C SER A 153 0.28 -8.32 -31.88
N GLN A 154 0.27 -7.02 -31.59
CA GLN A 154 1.45 -6.17 -31.72
C GLN A 154 2.39 -6.32 -30.52
N LEU A 155 3.69 -6.15 -30.77
CA LEU A 155 4.73 -6.07 -29.74
C LEU A 155 5.39 -4.72 -29.90
N SER A 156 5.37 -3.88 -28.86
CA SER A 156 5.94 -2.54 -28.92
C SER A 156 6.99 -2.29 -27.84
N TYR A 157 7.98 -1.47 -28.15
CA TYR A 157 9.04 -1.09 -27.26
C TYR A 157 8.63 0.10 -26.38
N SER A 158 8.72 -0.06 -25.07
CA SER A 158 8.31 0.96 -24.09
C SER A 158 9.48 1.76 -23.51
N GLY A 159 10.72 1.48 -23.93
CA GLY A 159 11.91 2.10 -23.38
C GLY A 159 12.35 1.57 -22.00
N PRO A 160 13.46 2.11 -21.47
CA PRO A 160 14.01 1.69 -20.19
C PRO A 160 13.16 2.20 -19.02
N ALA A 161 12.84 1.31 -18.08
CA ALA A 161 12.08 1.63 -16.87
C ALA A 161 12.78 1.12 -15.62
N LYS A 162 12.77 1.92 -14.55
CA LYS A 162 13.21 1.45 -13.22
C LYS A 162 12.36 0.26 -12.78
N LEU A 163 12.96 -0.71 -12.10
CA LEU A 163 12.26 -1.90 -11.60
C LEU A 163 11.00 -1.56 -10.79
N THR A 164 11.04 -0.45 -10.03
CA THR A 164 9.90 0.05 -9.24
C THR A 164 8.81 0.72 -10.05
N ARG A 165 9.01 1.01 -11.34
CA ARG A 165 8.05 1.64 -12.25
C ARG A 165 7.52 0.70 -13.31
N LEU A 166 7.99 -0.55 -13.32
CA LEU A 166 7.45 -1.56 -14.22
C LEU A 166 5.94 -1.70 -14.02
N PRO A 167 5.18 -1.89 -15.12
CA PRO A 167 3.76 -2.15 -15.05
C PRO A 167 3.50 -3.47 -14.31
N ARG A 168 2.25 -3.66 -13.84
CA ARG A 168 1.84 -4.95 -13.28
C ARG A 168 1.90 -6.01 -14.38
N ARG A 169 1.92 -7.29 -14.00
CA ARG A 169 2.00 -8.42 -14.94
C ARG A 169 3.26 -8.36 -15.82
N SER A 170 4.36 -7.88 -15.22
CA SER A 170 5.68 -7.83 -15.87
C SER A 170 6.49 -9.07 -15.57
N ALA A 171 7.13 -9.62 -16.60
CA ALA A 171 8.19 -10.61 -16.46
C ALA A 171 9.57 -9.93 -16.58
N VAL A 172 10.39 -10.03 -15.54
CA VAL A 172 11.75 -9.50 -15.50
C VAL A 172 12.73 -10.62 -15.82
N VAL A 173 13.55 -10.42 -16.86
CA VAL A 173 14.42 -11.46 -17.41
C VAL A 173 15.88 -11.19 -17.07
N ALA A 174 16.55 -12.18 -16.48
CA ALA A 174 17.98 -12.20 -16.17
C ALA A 174 18.61 -13.56 -16.51
N PHE A 175 19.92 -13.64 -16.73
CA PHE A 175 20.57 -14.86 -17.26
C PHE A 175 21.43 -15.61 -16.23
N SER A 176 21.27 -15.31 -14.94
CA SER A 176 21.91 -16.05 -13.85
C SER A 176 20.94 -16.25 -12.68
N ALA A 177 21.09 -17.36 -11.95
CA ALA A 177 20.28 -17.64 -10.76
C ALA A 177 20.46 -16.56 -9.68
N GLU A 178 21.69 -16.08 -9.50
CA GLU A 178 22.02 -14.98 -8.58
C GLU A 178 21.24 -13.70 -8.93
N ALA A 179 21.26 -13.27 -10.19
CA ALA A 179 20.53 -12.09 -10.63
C ALA A 179 19.01 -12.26 -10.48
N VAL A 180 18.48 -13.45 -10.81
CA VAL A 180 17.07 -13.78 -10.61
C VAL A 180 16.67 -13.64 -9.15
N TYR A 181 17.45 -14.20 -8.22
CA TYR A 181 17.17 -14.08 -6.79
C TYR A 181 17.31 -12.65 -6.28
N ALA A 182 18.33 -11.91 -6.72
CA ALA A 182 18.54 -10.53 -6.31
C ALA A 182 17.37 -9.62 -6.73
N ILE A 183 16.90 -9.77 -7.97
CA ILE A 183 15.76 -9.02 -8.51
C ILE A 183 14.47 -9.43 -7.79
N ALA A 184 14.25 -10.74 -7.56
CA ALA A 184 13.08 -11.24 -6.84
C ALA A 184 13.03 -10.71 -5.40
N GLU A 185 14.17 -10.66 -4.70
CA GLU A 185 14.25 -10.10 -3.35
C GLU A 185 13.96 -8.58 -3.35
N LEU A 186 14.43 -7.86 -4.37
CA LEU A 186 14.15 -6.43 -4.52
C LEU A 186 12.66 -6.16 -4.81
N LEU A 187 12.03 -6.99 -5.64
CA LEU A 187 10.59 -6.94 -5.93
C LEU A 187 9.76 -7.32 -4.70
N ARG A 188 10.16 -8.34 -3.94
CA ARG A 188 9.53 -8.68 -2.65
C ARG A 188 9.48 -7.46 -1.72
N ARG A 189 10.62 -6.79 -1.53
CA ARG A 189 10.74 -5.63 -0.63
C ARG A 189 9.90 -4.43 -1.07
N ARG A 190 9.67 -4.23 -2.37
CA ARG A 190 9.05 -3.00 -2.91
C ARG A 190 7.65 -3.20 -3.48
N ARG A 191 7.27 -4.42 -3.86
CA ARG A 191 6.06 -4.77 -4.62
C ARG A 191 5.30 -5.97 -4.02
N GLY A 192 5.74 -6.52 -2.88
CA GLY A 192 5.03 -7.56 -2.13
C GLY A 192 5.38 -9.00 -2.50
N GLY A 193 5.98 -9.23 -3.65
CA GLY A 193 6.50 -10.54 -4.01
C GLY A 193 6.76 -10.69 -5.51
N ALA A 194 7.47 -11.75 -5.87
CA ALA A 194 7.61 -12.18 -7.25
C ALA A 194 7.67 -13.70 -7.34
N ALA A 195 7.07 -14.26 -8.39
CA ALA A 195 7.27 -15.65 -8.76
C ALA A 195 8.65 -15.80 -9.41
N VAL A 196 9.29 -16.95 -9.23
CA VAL A 196 10.62 -17.23 -9.78
C VAL A 196 10.55 -18.42 -10.74
N VAL A 197 10.99 -18.23 -11.98
CA VAL A 197 11.03 -19.28 -13.00
C VAL A 197 12.42 -19.39 -13.64
N MET A 198 13.09 -20.51 -13.42
CA MET A 198 14.42 -20.77 -13.99
C MET A 198 14.47 -22.15 -14.63
N GLY A 199 15.36 -22.35 -15.60
CA GLY A 199 15.49 -23.63 -16.32
C GLY A 199 15.79 -24.84 -15.42
N GLY A 200 16.46 -24.64 -14.28
CA GLY A 200 16.77 -25.71 -13.32
C GLY A 200 15.57 -26.23 -12.52
N LEU A 201 14.49 -25.46 -12.40
CA LEU A 201 13.32 -25.85 -11.61
C LEU A 201 12.60 -27.05 -12.24
N SER A 202 12.05 -27.95 -11.41
CA SER A 202 11.24 -29.07 -11.91
C SER A 202 9.97 -28.57 -12.57
N PRO A 203 9.37 -29.37 -13.46
CA PRO A 203 8.05 -29.07 -14.02
C PRO A 203 7.03 -28.70 -12.93
N ARG A 204 7.03 -29.46 -11.82
CA ARG A 204 6.14 -29.25 -10.67
C ARG A 204 6.37 -27.90 -9.99
N THR A 205 7.59 -27.59 -9.56
CA THR A 205 7.91 -26.29 -8.94
C THR A 205 7.65 -25.12 -9.90
N ARG A 206 7.98 -25.29 -11.19
CA ARG A 206 7.79 -24.26 -12.21
C ARG A 206 6.30 -23.94 -12.42
N ASN A 207 5.45 -24.96 -12.53
CA ASN A 207 4.00 -24.79 -12.65
C ASN A 207 3.41 -24.13 -11.42
N ALA A 208 3.83 -24.53 -10.21
CA ALA A 208 3.36 -23.90 -8.98
C ALA A 208 3.77 -22.41 -8.89
N GLN A 209 4.97 -22.05 -9.36
CA GLN A 209 5.40 -20.64 -9.46
C GLN A 209 4.64 -19.87 -10.56
N VAL A 210 4.33 -20.51 -11.68
CA VAL A 210 3.48 -19.92 -12.73
C VAL A 210 2.05 -19.70 -12.24
N GLU A 211 1.49 -20.65 -11.49
CA GLU A 211 0.16 -20.55 -10.88
C GLU A 211 0.09 -19.43 -9.86
N LEU A 212 1.13 -19.25 -9.05
CA LEU A 212 1.28 -18.11 -8.14
C LEU A 212 1.17 -16.77 -8.88
N TYR A 213 1.81 -16.65 -10.04
CA TYR A 213 1.70 -15.45 -10.88
C TYR A 213 0.32 -15.35 -11.55
N GLN A 214 -0.20 -16.44 -12.12
CA GLN A 214 -1.44 -16.45 -12.87
C GLN A 214 -2.67 -16.18 -12.00
N SER A 215 -2.72 -16.74 -10.80
CA SER A 215 -3.76 -16.49 -9.79
C SER A 215 -3.76 -15.05 -9.26
N GLY A 216 -2.71 -14.27 -9.55
CA GLY A 216 -2.56 -12.90 -9.09
C GLY A 216 -2.07 -12.77 -7.65
N GLU A 217 -1.61 -13.87 -7.01
CA GLU A 217 -0.90 -13.79 -5.72
C GLU A 217 0.36 -12.93 -5.83
N VAL A 218 1.02 -12.94 -6.99
CA VAL A 218 2.12 -12.02 -7.31
C VAL A 218 1.95 -11.41 -8.68
N ASP A 219 2.30 -10.13 -8.81
CA ASP A 219 2.17 -9.36 -10.05
C ASP A 219 3.41 -9.41 -10.95
N PHE A 220 4.51 -9.91 -10.42
CA PHE A 220 5.79 -9.93 -11.08
C PHE A 220 6.31 -11.35 -11.15
N LEU A 221 6.91 -11.66 -12.30
CA LEU A 221 7.66 -12.88 -12.52
C LEU A 221 9.11 -12.49 -12.72
N VAL A 222 10.05 -13.16 -12.08
CA VAL A 222 11.49 -13.05 -12.39
C VAL A 222 11.94 -14.37 -12.98
N ALA A 223 12.58 -14.32 -14.14
CA ALA A 223 12.92 -15.53 -14.85
C ALA A 223 14.20 -15.48 -15.67
N THR A 224 14.68 -16.67 -16.06
CA THR A 224 15.68 -16.80 -17.13
C THR A 224 15.03 -16.92 -18.50
N ASP A 225 15.85 -17.06 -19.54
CA ASP A 225 15.44 -17.43 -20.91
C ASP A 225 14.51 -18.66 -21.01
N ALA A 226 14.38 -19.45 -19.94
CA ALA A 226 13.44 -20.55 -19.82
C ALA A 226 11.97 -20.13 -20.04
N ILE A 227 11.60 -18.86 -19.86
CA ILE A 227 10.23 -18.38 -20.20
C ILE A 227 10.02 -18.22 -21.70
N GLY A 228 11.11 -18.10 -22.48
CA GLY A 228 11.06 -17.97 -23.92
C GLY A 228 10.45 -19.19 -24.61
N MET A 229 10.27 -20.30 -23.90
CA MET A 229 9.73 -21.56 -24.41
C MET A 229 8.87 -22.27 -23.36
N GLY A 230 7.66 -22.69 -23.75
CA GLY A 230 6.95 -23.78 -23.06
C GLY A 230 6.30 -23.51 -21.71
N LEU A 231 5.82 -22.29 -21.48
CA LEU A 231 4.91 -21.97 -20.37
C LEU A 231 3.74 -21.13 -20.86
N ASN A 232 2.53 -21.48 -20.39
CA ASN A 232 1.31 -20.75 -20.70
C ASN A 232 1.08 -19.62 -19.65
N MET A 233 1.68 -18.45 -19.87
CA MET A 233 1.65 -17.30 -18.94
C MET A 233 1.12 -16.01 -19.59
N ASP A 234 0.13 -15.36 -18.98
CA ASP A 234 -0.38 -14.06 -19.46
C ASP A 234 0.51 -12.92 -18.96
N ILE A 235 1.48 -12.56 -19.80
CA ILE A 235 2.48 -11.51 -19.54
C ILE A 235 2.14 -10.31 -20.40
N ASP A 236 2.02 -9.13 -19.78
CA ASP A 236 1.69 -7.89 -20.50
C ASP A 236 2.97 -7.14 -20.90
N HIS A 237 4.02 -7.29 -20.10
CA HIS A 237 5.29 -6.60 -20.29
C HIS A 237 6.48 -7.52 -20.01
N VAL A 238 7.50 -7.50 -20.88
CA VAL A 238 8.78 -8.17 -20.66
C VAL A 238 9.88 -7.14 -20.45
N ALA A 239 10.51 -7.17 -19.28
CA ALA A 239 11.59 -6.27 -18.90
C ALA A 239 12.94 -7.02 -18.85
N PHE A 240 13.91 -6.62 -19.66
CA PHE A 240 15.25 -7.21 -19.64
C PHE A 240 16.13 -6.52 -18.59
N ALA A 241 16.57 -7.27 -17.58
CA ALA A 241 17.52 -6.78 -16.57
C ALA A 241 18.98 -6.95 -16.99
N GLU A 242 19.23 -7.79 -17.99
CA GLU A 242 20.55 -7.99 -18.62
C GLU A 242 20.38 -8.13 -20.14
N SER A 243 21.42 -7.80 -20.91
CA SER A 243 21.48 -8.02 -22.36
C SER A 243 22.56 -9.03 -22.78
N ARG A 244 23.20 -9.68 -21.81
CA ARG A 244 24.30 -10.63 -22.01
C ARG A 244 24.09 -11.92 -21.25
N LYS A 245 24.24 -13.05 -21.93
CA LYS A 245 24.18 -14.39 -21.34
C LYS A 245 25.47 -15.17 -21.50
N PHE A 246 25.66 -16.19 -20.67
CA PHE A 246 26.71 -17.19 -20.83
C PHE A 246 26.20 -18.32 -21.71
N ASP A 247 26.89 -18.60 -22.82
CA ASP A 247 26.50 -19.62 -23.81
C ASP A 247 27.20 -20.98 -23.60
N GLY A 248 27.77 -21.20 -22.41
CA GLY A 248 28.59 -22.37 -22.10
C GLY A 248 30.09 -22.14 -22.35
N ARG A 249 30.47 -21.12 -23.13
CA ARG A 249 31.88 -20.78 -23.41
C ARG A 249 32.26 -19.37 -22.97
N ARG A 250 31.44 -18.37 -23.31
CA ARG A 250 31.72 -16.97 -22.98
C ARG A 250 30.46 -16.19 -22.69
N ARG A 251 30.60 -15.05 -22.00
CA ARG A 251 29.50 -14.07 -21.90
C ARG A 251 29.41 -13.26 -23.19
N ARG A 252 28.29 -13.37 -23.89
CA ARG A 252 28.01 -12.62 -25.14
C ARG A 252 26.67 -11.89 -25.06
N ARG A 253 26.46 -10.91 -25.95
CA ARG A 253 25.15 -10.27 -26.12
C ARG A 253 24.12 -11.28 -26.66
N LEU A 254 22.86 -11.07 -26.32
CA LEU A 254 21.73 -11.77 -26.93
C LEU A 254 21.63 -11.39 -28.41
N THR A 255 21.25 -12.35 -29.25
CA THR A 255 20.89 -12.04 -30.64
C THR A 255 19.48 -11.43 -30.70
N PRO A 256 19.14 -10.65 -31.74
CA PRO A 256 17.78 -10.16 -31.94
C PRO A 256 16.71 -11.26 -31.91
N ALA A 257 17.04 -12.45 -32.45
CA ALA A 257 16.13 -13.60 -32.41
C ALA A 257 15.89 -14.13 -30.99
N GLU A 258 16.93 -14.18 -30.15
CA GLU A 258 16.80 -14.58 -28.73
C GLU A 258 15.99 -13.54 -27.93
N LEU A 259 16.22 -12.26 -28.20
CA LEU A 259 15.42 -11.16 -27.62
C LEU A 259 13.96 -11.28 -28.04
N GLY A 260 13.68 -11.44 -29.34
CA GLY A 260 12.34 -11.58 -29.87
C GLY A 260 11.59 -12.81 -29.35
N GLN A 261 12.29 -13.93 -29.13
CA GLN A 261 11.67 -15.12 -28.55
C GLN A 261 11.20 -14.91 -27.10
N ILE A 262 11.96 -14.14 -26.33
CA ILE A 262 11.63 -13.80 -24.94
C ILE A 262 10.59 -12.67 -24.89
N ALA A 263 10.82 -11.57 -25.62
CA ALA A 263 9.94 -10.41 -25.68
C ALA A 263 8.57 -10.77 -26.27
N GLY A 264 8.54 -11.66 -27.27
CA GLY A 264 7.31 -12.14 -27.88
C GLY A 264 6.38 -12.94 -26.95
N ARG A 265 6.81 -13.21 -25.71
CA ARG A 265 5.94 -13.72 -24.62
C ARG A 265 5.02 -12.65 -24.04
N ALA A 266 5.34 -11.37 -24.24
CA ALA A 266 4.45 -10.26 -23.89
C ALA A 266 3.31 -10.16 -24.91
N GLY A 267 2.09 -10.01 -24.41
CA GLY A 267 0.89 -10.01 -25.24
C GLY A 267 0.48 -11.42 -25.66
N ARG A 268 -0.82 -11.63 -25.82
CA ARG A 268 -1.41 -12.93 -26.12
C ARG A 268 -2.66 -12.81 -26.95
N PHE A 269 -2.79 -13.69 -27.93
CA PHE A 269 -3.93 -13.69 -28.84
C PHE A 269 -4.14 -12.27 -29.41
N ARG A 270 -5.20 -11.56 -29.01
CA ARG A 270 -5.50 -10.18 -29.45
C ARG A 270 -5.00 -9.09 -28.51
N SER A 271 -4.38 -9.43 -27.39
CA SER A 271 -3.82 -8.47 -26.44
C SER A 271 -2.39 -8.13 -26.86
N ASP A 272 -2.14 -6.83 -27.05
CA ASP A 272 -0.80 -6.32 -27.35
C ASP A 272 0.13 -6.49 -26.15
N GLY A 273 1.43 -6.59 -26.45
CA GLY A 273 2.48 -6.74 -25.46
C GLY A 273 3.51 -5.64 -25.58
N THR A 274 4.19 -5.35 -24.48
CA THR A 274 5.31 -4.41 -24.49
C THR A 274 6.60 -5.06 -24.02
N PHE A 275 7.74 -4.51 -24.43
CA PHE A 275 9.05 -4.89 -23.90
C PHE A 275 9.96 -3.68 -23.70
N GLY A 276 10.93 -3.82 -22.81
CA GLY A 276 11.91 -2.77 -22.54
C GLY A 276 13.02 -3.25 -21.61
N GLU A 277 13.89 -2.34 -21.22
CA GLU A 277 14.98 -2.60 -20.29
C GLU A 277 14.61 -2.22 -18.86
N THR A 278 15.28 -2.86 -17.90
CA THR A 278 15.21 -2.48 -16.51
C THR A 278 16.54 -2.70 -15.80
N ALA A 279 16.57 -2.36 -14.50
CA ALA A 279 17.77 -2.41 -13.67
C ALA A 279 18.94 -1.66 -14.33
N ASP A 280 20.10 -2.31 -14.44
CA ASP A 280 21.32 -1.74 -15.02
C ASP A 280 21.53 -2.17 -16.49
N CYS A 281 20.49 -2.70 -17.15
CA CYS A 281 20.57 -3.05 -18.55
C CYS A 281 20.73 -1.79 -19.41
N ARG A 282 21.75 -1.78 -20.25
CA ARG A 282 21.95 -0.70 -21.23
C ARG A 282 20.79 -0.72 -22.25
N PRO A 283 20.32 0.46 -22.69
CA PRO A 283 19.32 0.55 -23.76
C PRO A 283 19.75 -0.23 -25.00
N PHE A 284 18.79 -0.86 -25.65
CA PHE A 284 18.95 -1.55 -26.91
C PHE A 284 19.20 -0.55 -28.04
N GLU A 285 19.94 -1.00 -29.04
CA GLU A 285 20.19 -0.23 -30.25
C GLU A 285 18.89 -0.17 -31.09
N PRO A 286 18.57 0.95 -31.77
CA PRO A 286 17.33 1.10 -32.52
C PRO A 286 17.05 -0.02 -33.52
N ASP A 287 18.08 -0.46 -34.26
CA ASP A 287 17.97 -1.55 -35.24
C ASP A 287 17.55 -2.88 -34.59
N VAL A 288 17.98 -3.13 -33.34
CA VAL A 288 17.60 -4.33 -32.59
C VAL A 288 16.13 -4.23 -32.14
N VAL A 289 15.69 -3.05 -31.73
CA VAL A 289 14.30 -2.79 -31.36
C VAL A 289 13.39 -3.02 -32.56
N GLU A 290 13.70 -2.41 -33.71
CA GLU A 290 12.94 -2.56 -34.95
C GLU A 290 12.88 -4.03 -35.39
N ALA A 291 14.00 -4.75 -35.34
CA ALA A 291 14.04 -6.18 -35.65
C ALA A 291 13.12 -7.03 -34.75
N VAL A 292 13.01 -6.68 -33.46
CA VAL A 292 12.14 -7.38 -32.50
C VAL A 292 10.67 -7.04 -32.72
N GLU A 293 10.31 -5.77 -32.91
CA GLU A 293 8.94 -5.33 -33.19
C GLU A 293 8.42 -5.91 -34.52
N ALA A 294 9.23 -5.81 -35.58
CA ALA A 294 8.93 -6.34 -36.92
C ALA A 294 9.12 -7.86 -37.04
N HIS A 295 9.57 -8.54 -35.97
CA HIS A 295 9.86 -9.99 -35.96
C HIS A 295 10.75 -10.46 -37.14
N THR A 296 11.69 -9.61 -37.54
CA THR A 296 12.56 -9.83 -38.70
C THR A 296 13.97 -10.14 -38.22
N PHE A 297 14.40 -11.38 -38.40
CA PHE A 297 15.68 -11.86 -37.87
C PHE A 297 16.54 -12.50 -38.96
N ALA A 298 17.85 -12.52 -38.73
CA ALA A 298 18.79 -13.20 -39.62
C ALA A 298 18.40 -14.68 -39.81
N PRO A 299 18.39 -15.19 -41.06
CA PRO A 299 18.14 -16.60 -41.32
C PRO A 299 19.16 -17.50 -40.63
N VAL A 300 18.72 -18.70 -40.25
CA VAL A 300 19.65 -19.73 -39.78
C VAL A 300 20.46 -20.21 -40.97
N GLU A 301 21.79 -20.22 -40.84
CA GLU A 301 22.69 -20.59 -41.94
C GLU A 301 23.01 -22.08 -42.00
N ARG A 302 23.15 -22.72 -40.84
CA ARG A 302 23.52 -24.14 -40.71
C ARG A 302 22.83 -24.78 -39.53
N LEU A 303 22.53 -26.08 -39.66
CA LEU A 303 21.98 -26.90 -38.59
C LEU A 303 23.06 -27.78 -37.97
N ARG A 304 22.95 -28.04 -36.66
CA ARG A 304 23.81 -29.00 -35.98
C ARG A 304 23.40 -30.40 -36.37
N TRP A 305 24.36 -31.22 -36.72
CA TRP A 305 24.13 -32.55 -37.26
C TRP A 305 25.08 -33.56 -36.62
N ARG A 306 24.59 -34.78 -36.41
CA ARG A 306 25.38 -35.94 -36.00
C ARG A 306 25.11 -37.06 -36.99
N ASN A 307 26.14 -37.83 -37.29
CA ASN A 307 25.99 -39.02 -38.12
C ASN A 307 24.99 -40.00 -37.47
N PRO A 308 23.88 -40.37 -38.13
CA PRO A 308 22.94 -41.37 -37.59
C PRO A 308 23.45 -42.81 -37.68
N ASP A 309 24.33 -43.09 -38.64
CA ASP A 309 24.76 -44.42 -39.00
C ASP A 309 26.02 -44.71 -38.17
N LEU A 310 25.81 -44.95 -36.87
CA LEU A 310 26.87 -45.23 -35.88
C LEU A 310 27.36 -46.67 -35.98
N ASP A 311 28.68 -46.85 -35.96
CA ASP A 311 29.31 -48.16 -36.01
C ASP A 311 29.72 -48.61 -34.62
N GLU A 312 28.86 -49.39 -33.98
CA GLU A 312 29.08 -49.90 -32.62
C GLU A 312 29.91 -51.19 -32.59
N SER A 313 30.58 -51.59 -33.68
CA SER A 313 31.38 -52.85 -33.71
C SER A 313 32.61 -52.83 -32.80
N SER A 314 33.20 -51.66 -32.57
CA SER A 314 34.34 -51.43 -31.67
C SER A 314 34.33 -49.97 -31.18
N LEU A 315 35.06 -49.67 -30.10
CA LEU A 315 35.18 -48.29 -29.60
C LEU A 315 35.75 -47.33 -30.66
N ASP A 316 36.79 -47.76 -31.37
CA ASP A 316 37.44 -46.94 -32.40
C ASP A 316 36.49 -46.69 -33.59
N ALA A 317 35.71 -47.71 -34.00
CA ALA A 317 34.71 -47.57 -35.05
C ALA A 317 33.58 -46.61 -34.63
N LEU A 318 33.14 -46.66 -33.37
CA LEU A 318 32.12 -45.76 -32.85
C LEU A 318 32.63 -44.32 -32.85
N GLN A 319 33.82 -44.06 -32.28
CA GLN A 319 34.44 -42.73 -32.27
C GLN A 319 34.66 -42.21 -33.69
N PHE A 320 35.14 -43.05 -34.60
CA PHE A 320 35.29 -42.68 -36.02
C PHE A 320 33.95 -42.33 -36.66
N SER A 321 32.90 -43.12 -36.43
CA SER A 321 31.58 -42.89 -37.00
C SER A 321 30.89 -41.63 -36.44
N LEU A 322 31.09 -41.30 -35.17
CA LEU A 322 30.64 -40.05 -34.54
C LEU A 322 31.41 -38.82 -35.08
N GLY A 323 32.69 -39.00 -35.40
CA GLY A 323 33.56 -37.99 -35.99
C GLY A 323 33.27 -37.66 -37.46
N LYS A 324 32.43 -38.44 -38.16
CA LYS A 324 32.16 -38.24 -39.59
C LYS A 324 31.48 -36.87 -39.84
N PRO A 325 32.01 -36.05 -40.77
CA PRO A 325 31.37 -34.81 -41.17
C PRO A 325 30.14 -35.07 -42.06
N SER A 326 29.22 -34.11 -42.12
CA SER A 326 28.14 -34.13 -43.10
C SER A 326 28.68 -33.84 -44.50
N ARG A 327 28.03 -34.42 -45.51
CA ARG A 327 28.31 -34.11 -46.93
C ARG A 327 27.54 -32.88 -47.43
N HIS A 328 26.62 -32.35 -46.64
CA HIS A 328 25.77 -31.22 -47.04
C HIS A 328 26.26 -29.90 -46.43
N PRO A 329 26.41 -28.82 -47.22
CA PRO A 329 26.96 -27.56 -46.73
C PRO A 329 26.11 -26.89 -45.64
N ALA A 330 24.79 -27.10 -45.66
CA ALA A 330 23.88 -26.58 -44.63
C ALA A 330 23.90 -27.36 -43.30
N LEU A 331 24.65 -28.46 -43.22
CA LEU A 331 24.71 -29.31 -42.03
C LEU A 331 26.13 -29.27 -41.44
N GLU A 332 26.25 -28.74 -40.23
CA GLU A 332 27.50 -28.64 -39.51
C GLU A 332 27.56 -29.73 -38.44
N ARG A 333 28.69 -30.45 -38.35
CA ARG A 333 28.87 -31.43 -37.28
C ARG A 333 28.70 -30.75 -35.93
N VAL A 334 27.90 -31.35 -35.05
CA VAL A 334 27.77 -30.89 -33.67
C VAL A 334 29.15 -30.90 -33.01
N GLY A 335 29.48 -29.87 -32.23
CA GLY A 335 30.69 -29.93 -31.41
C GLY A 335 30.63 -31.13 -30.47
N GLU A 336 31.75 -31.55 -29.88
CA GLU A 336 31.78 -32.68 -28.95
C GLU A 336 30.76 -32.48 -27.83
N ALA A 337 29.62 -33.15 -27.97
CA ALA A 337 28.55 -33.11 -26.99
C ALA A 337 28.98 -33.88 -25.74
N MET A 338 28.29 -33.67 -24.63
CA MET A 338 28.68 -34.27 -23.34
C MET A 338 28.85 -35.79 -23.42
N ASP A 339 27.98 -36.48 -24.18
CA ASP A 339 28.01 -37.92 -24.38
C ASP A 339 29.28 -38.37 -25.13
N GLU A 340 29.65 -37.68 -26.20
CA GLU A 340 30.87 -37.93 -26.98
C GLU A 340 32.14 -37.60 -26.16
N ARG A 341 32.12 -36.54 -25.36
CA ARG A 341 33.23 -36.20 -24.45
C ARG A 341 33.41 -37.23 -23.35
N ALA A 342 32.31 -37.70 -22.75
CA ALA A 342 32.34 -38.77 -21.76
C ALA A 342 32.89 -40.06 -22.38
N LEU A 343 32.44 -40.41 -23.60
CA LEU A 343 32.99 -41.54 -24.34
C LEU A 343 34.50 -41.39 -24.58
N GLY A 344 34.98 -40.20 -24.95
CA GLY A 344 36.40 -39.94 -25.15
C GLY A 344 37.24 -40.21 -23.89
N VAL A 345 36.80 -39.73 -22.73
CA VAL A 345 37.47 -39.99 -21.43
C VAL A 345 37.43 -41.49 -21.09
N LEU A 346 36.28 -42.14 -21.26
CA LEU A 346 36.09 -43.55 -20.89
C LEU A 346 36.78 -44.51 -21.85
N ALA A 347 36.94 -44.16 -23.12
CA ALA A 347 37.69 -44.96 -24.08
C ALA A 347 39.19 -45.03 -23.77
N ALA A 348 39.71 -44.10 -22.96
CA ALA A 348 41.09 -44.14 -22.46
C ALA A 348 41.22 -44.95 -21.15
N ASP A 349 40.11 -45.26 -20.46
CA ASP A 349 40.12 -46.01 -19.21
C ASP A 349 40.32 -47.51 -19.47
N ARG A 350 41.35 -48.09 -18.85
CA ARG A 350 41.74 -49.49 -19.06
C ARG A 350 40.61 -50.47 -18.76
N GLU A 351 39.92 -50.30 -17.63
CA GLU A 351 38.87 -51.21 -17.19
C GLU A 351 37.65 -51.14 -18.13
N VAL A 352 37.32 -49.94 -18.61
CA VAL A 352 36.25 -49.76 -19.60
C VAL A 352 36.62 -50.44 -20.92
N ARG A 353 37.85 -50.26 -21.41
CA ARG A 353 38.31 -50.89 -22.67
C ARG A 353 38.26 -52.42 -22.61
N GLU A 354 38.66 -53.00 -21.47
CA GLU A 354 38.64 -54.45 -21.28
C GLU A 354 37.20 -55.03 -21.32
N ARG A 355 36.19 -54.23 -20.95
CA ARG A 355 34.77 -54.64 -20.99
C ARG A 355 34.04 -54.23 -22.26
N ALA A 356 34.43 -53.14 -22.90
CA ALA A 356 33.79 -52.60 -24.11
C ALA A 356 34.27 -53.34 -25.37
N THR A 357 34.15 -54.66 -25.36
CA THR A 357 34.52 -55.54 -26.46
C THR A 357 33.27 -55.99 -27.22
N GLY A 358 33.40 -56.05 -28.56
CA GLY A 358 32.29 -56.39 -29.45
C GLY A 358 31.14 -55.37 -29.43
N ARG A 359 30.07 -55.69 -30.18
CA ARG A 359 28.94 -54.78 -30.37
C ARG A 359 28.20 -54.47 -29.07
N ASP A 360 27.88 -55.48 -28.28
CA ASP A 360 27.05 -55.31 -27.09
C ASP A 360 27.73 -54.47 -26.01
N GLY A 361 29.03 -54.69 -25.78
CA GLY A 361 29.82 -53.93 -24.80
C GLY A 361 29.96 -52.46 -25.17
N VAL A 362 30.17 -52.17 -26.46
CA VAL A 362 30.29 -50.80 -27.00
C VAL A 362 28.94 -50.10 -27.01
N SER A 363 27.88 -50.78 -27.46
CA SER A 363 26.51 -50.25 -27.44
C SER A 363 26.08 -49.87 -26.02
N ARG A 364 26.37 -50.75 -25.05
CA ARG A 364 26.08 -50.51 -23.63
C ARG A 364 26.85 -49.32 -23.07
N LEU A 365 28.13 -49.16 -23.43
CA LEU A 365 28.92 -47.99 -23.03
C LEU A 365 28.32 -46.71 -23.63
N TRP A 366 27.97 -46.75 -24.91
CA TRP A 366 27.38 -45.60 -25.60
C TRP A 366 26.05 -45.18 -24.98
N ASP A 367 25.19 -46.15 -24.66
CA ASP A 367 23.95 -45.91 -23.92
C ASP A 367 24.19 -45.25 -22.57
N ALA A 368 25.22 -45.68 -21.84
CA ALA A 368 25.61 -45.07 -20.56
C ALA A 368 26.15 -43.64 -20.75
N CYS A 369 26.97 -43.38 -21.77
CA CYS A 369 27.49 -42.05 -22.09
C CYS A 369 26.38 -41.05 -22.45
N ARG A 370 25.24 -41.51 -22.97
CA ARG A 370 24.07 -40.67 -23.26
C ARG A 370 23.28 -40.25 -22.01
N LEU A 371 23.73 -40.62 -20.81
CA LEU A 371 23.17 -40.15 -19.55
C LEU A 371 23.32 -38.62 -19.42
N PRO A 372 22.22 -37.85 -19.28
CA PRO A 372 22.33 -36.41 -19.14
C PRO A 372 22.95 -35.98 -17.79
N ASP A 373 23.90 -35.04 -17.82
CA ASP A 373 24.44 -34.41 -16.61
C ASP A 373 23.64 -33.19 -16.16
N PHE A 374 22.50 -33.44 -15.51
CA PHE A 374 21.68 -32.37 -14.93
C PHE A 374 22.41 -31.58 -13.83
N ARG A 375 23.47 -32.14 -13.23
CA ARG A 375 24.26 -31.55 -12.15
C ARG A 375 25.19 -30.43 -12.62
N LYS A 376 25.48 -30.34 -13.92
CA LYS A 376 26.54 -29.49 -14.48
C LYS A 376 27.87 -29.69 -13.78
N ALA A 377 28.19 -30.94 -13.48
CA ALA A 377 29.44 -31.35 -12.87
C ALA A 377 30.61 -31.18 -13.86
N THR A 378 31.83 -31.34 -13.36
CA THR A 378 33.01 -31.41 -14.23
C THR A 378 32.93 -32.67 -15.10
N LEU A 379 33.57 -32.61 -16.29
CA LEU A 379 33.60 -33.75 -17.20
C LEU A 379 34.09 -35.03 -16.52
N ASP A 380 35.15 -34.94 -15.71
CA ASP A 380 35.71 -36.10 -14.99
C ASP A 380 34.72 -36.67 -13.97
N ALA A 381 34.01 -35.82 -13.23
CA ALA A 381 33.02 -36.27 -12.25
C ALA A 381 31.82 -36.94 -12.92
N HIS A 382 31.40 -36.44 -14.09
CA HIS A 382 30.36 -37.09 -14.88
C HIS A 382 30.85 -38.42 -15.46
N ALA A 383 32.03 -38.46 -16.07
CA ALA A 383 32.63 -39.68 -16.62
C ALA A 383 32.78 -40.78 -15.54
N ARG A 384 33.18 -40.44 -14.31
CA ARG A 384 33.24 -41.41 -13.20
C ARG A 384 31.88 -42.03 -12.86
N LEU A 385 30.80 -41.24 -12.90
CA LEU A 385 29.44 -41.77 -12.69
C LEU A 385 29.05 -42.71 -13.82
N VAL A 386 29.27 -42.29 -15.06
CA VAL A 386 29.00 -43.11 -16.26
C VAL A 386 29.81 -44.41 -16.21
N LYS A 387 31.10 -44.35 -15.84
CA LYS A 387 31.94 -45.53 -15.61
C LYS A 387 31.29 -46.46 -14.60
N SER A 388 30.92 -45.96 -13.42
CA SER A 388 30.32 -46.80 -12.37
C SER A 388 29.04 -47.49 -12.86
N ILE A 389 28.18 -46.77 -13.58
CA ILE A 389 26.96 -47.34 -14.18
C ILE A 389 27.33 -48.43 -15.18
N TYR A 390 28.24 -48.13 -16.11
CA TYR A 390 28.68 -49.07 -17.14
C TYR A 390 29.26 -50.37 -16.56
N LEU A 391 30.09 -50.26 -15.51
CA LEU A 391 30.68 -51.44 -14.84
C LEU A 391 29.65 -52.30 -14.13
N HIS A 392 28.55 -51.73 -13.63
CA HIS A 392 27.43 -52.51 -13.09
C HIS A 392 26.62 -53.17 -14.21
N LEU A 393 26.32 -52.42 -15.28
CA LEU A 393 25.55 -52.92 -16.43
C LEU A 393 26.27 -54.03 -17.23
N THR A 394 27.59 -54.14 -17.10
CA THR A 394 28.43 -55.18 -17.70
C THR A 394 28.99 -56.18 -16.68
N GLY A 395 28.58 -56.06 -15.40
CA GLY A 395 28.98 -56.97 -14.33
C GLY A 395 28.09 -58.22 -14.26
N PRO A 396 28.31 -59.11 -13.28
CA PRO A 396 27.57 -60.39 -13.17
C PRO A 396 26.05 -60.25 -13.11
N GLY A 397 25.52 -59.13 -12.58
CA GLY A 397 24.09 -58.85 -12.53
C GLY A 397 23.50 -58.21 -13.79
N ASN A 398 24.35 -57.70 -14.71
CA ASN A 398 23.96 -56.93 -15.91
C ASN A 398 22.92 -55.81 -15.65
N ARG A 399 22.89 -55.30 -14.41
CA ARG A 399 21.92 -54.36 -13.87
C ARG A 399 22.58 -53.54 -12.77
N LEU A 400 22.01 -52.39 -12.47
CA LEU A 400 22.37 -51.60 -11.30
C LEU A 400 21.89 -52.33 -10.04
N PRO A 401 22.78 -52.58 -9.05
CA PRO A 401 22.38 -53.21 -7.80
C PRO A 401 21.37 -52.35 -7.04
N ASP A 402 20.32 -52.97 -6.52
CA ASP A 402 19.22 -52.27 -5.83
C ASP A 402 19.73 -51.52 -4.58
N ASP A 403 20.58 -52.14 -3.76
CA ASP A 403 21.18 -51.49 -2.57
C ASP A 403 22.06 -50.29 -2.92
N TRP A 404 22.77 -50.37 -4.05
CA TRP A 404 23.61 -49.29 -4.53
C TRP A 404 22.76 -48.08 -4.95
N LEU A 405 21.69 -48.33 -5.72
CA LEU A 405 20.76 -47.29 -6.14
C LEU A 405 20.00 -46.70 -4.93
N ALA A 406 19.56 -47.55 -3.99
CA ALA A 406 18.93 -47.15 -2.73
C ALA A 406 19.82 -46.16 -1.96
N GLY A 407 21.10 -46.49 -1.77
CA GLY A 407 22.05 -45.66 -1.02
C GLY A 407 22.36 -44.30 -1.68
N HIS A 408 22.28 -44.19 -3.02
CA HIS A 408 22.33 -42.89 -3.70
C HIS A 408 21.05 -42.08 -3.48
N LEU A 409 19.88 -42.71 -3.62
CA LEU A 409 18.59 -42.03 -3.49
C LEU A 409 18.29 -41.61 -2.04
N GLU A 410 18.66 -42.40 -1.03
CA GLU A 410 18.45 -42.07 0.38
C GLU A 410 19.24 -40.82 0.79
N ARG A 411 20.47 -40.65 0.29
CA ARG A 411 21.26 -39.43 0.51
C ARG A 411 20.61 -38.18 -0.10
N LEU A 412 19.86 -38.35 -1.19
CA LEU A 412 19.15 -37.27 -1.88
C LEU A 412 17.76 -36.99 -1.30
N ASN A 413 17.16 -37.96 -0.60
CA ASN A 413 15.84 -37.86 0.03
C ASN A 413 15.85 -37.01 1.31
N LYS A 414 16.33 -35.77 1.19
CA LYS A 414 16.41 -34.79 2.28
C LYS A 414 15.82 -33.46 1.82
N THR A 415 14.65 -33.10 2.37
CA THR A 415 13.92 -31.86 2.07
C THR A 415 14.41 -30.65 2.88
N SER A 416 15.39 -30.83 3.76
CA SER A 416 16.03 -29.73 4.51
C SER A 416 17.10 -29.02 3.68
N GLY A 417 17.18 -27.70 3.79
CA GLY A 417 18.22 -26.88 3.17
C GLY A 417 17.69 -25.54 2.68
N ASP A 418 18.58 -24.75 2.08
CA ASP A 418 18.21 -23.57 1.31
C ASP A 418 17.78 -23.95 -0.13
N VAL A 419 17.42 -22.93 -0.91
CA VAL A 419 16.96 -23.08 -2.29
C VAL A 419 18.02 -23.77 -3.16
N ASP A 420 19.29 -23.43 -2.99
CA ASP A 420 20.38 -23.96 -3.82
C ASP A 420 20.68 -25.42 -3.48
N ALA A 421 20.71 -25.80 -2.20
CA ALA A 421 20.87 -27.20 -1.79
C ALA A 421 19.73 -28.08 -2.33
N LEU A 422 18.48 -27.61 -2.29
CA LEU A 422 17.33 -28.32 -2.83
C LEU A 422 17.39 -28.44 -4.36
N ALA A 423 17.74 -27.35 -5.06
CA ALA A 423 17.90 -27.35 -6.52
C ALA A 423 19.01 -28.31 -6.97
N SER A 424 20.15 -28.35 -6.27
CA SER A 424 21.24 -29.29 -6.55
C SER A 424 20.84 -30.74 -6.33
N ARG A 425 20.11 -31.06 -5.25
CA ARG A 425 19.60 -32.43 -5.02
C ARG A 425 18.59 -32.84 -6.08
N LEU A 426 17.68 -31.94 -6.45
CA LEU A 426 16.69 -32.16 -7.50
C LEU A 426 17.35 -32.47 -8.85
N ALA A 427 18.40 -31.72 -9.21
CA ALA A 427 19.20 -32.00 -10.40
C ALA A 427 19.83 -33.41 -10.36
N TYR A 428 20.34 -33.84 -9.20
CA TYR A 428 20.91 -35.17 -9.04
C TYR A 428 19.83 -36.27 -9.14
N VAL A 429 18.67 -36.09 -8.52
CA VAL A 429 17.56 -37.06 -8.60
C VAL A 429 17.11 -37.28 -10.04
N ARG A 430 17.14 -36.25 -10.90
CA ARG A 430 16.81 -36.40 -12.33
C ARG A 430 17.76 -37.32 -13.09
N THR A 431 19.05 -37.33 -12.75
CA THR A 431 20.01 -38.29 -13.34
C THR A 431 19.59 -39.72 -13.02
N TRP A 432 19.15 -39.99 -11.80
CA TRP A 432 18.66 -41.30 -11.39
C TRP A 432 17.28 -41.63 -11.95
N ALA A 433 16.39 -40.64 -12.07
CA ALA A 433 15.10 -40.82 -12.75
C ALA A 433 15.32 -41.26 -14.20
N TYR A 434 16.22 -40.61 -14.93
CA TYR A 434 16.57 -41.02 -16.29
C TYR A 434 17.09 -42.47 -16.34
N ALA A 435 17.98 -42.84 -15.42
CA ALA A 435 18.48 -44.21 -15.30
C ALA A 435 17.38 -45.23 -14.98
N ALA A 436 16.45 -44.91 -14.07
CA ALA A 436 15.32 -45.77 -13.70
C ALA A 436 14.33 -45.98 -14.86
N HIS A 437 14.25 -45.03 -15.80
CA HIS A 437 13.44 -45.13 -17.01
C HIS A 437 14.03 -46.04 -18.10
N ARG A 438 15.29 -46.48 -17.96
CA ARG A 438 15.89 -47.50 -18.82
C ARG A 438 15.46 -48.88 -18.33
N ALA A 439 14.56 -49.51 -19.07
CA ALA A 439 13.87 -50.74 -18.67
C ALA A 439 14.81 -51.93 -18.35
N ASP A 440 16.00 -51.95 -18.94
CA ASP A 440 16.99 -53.01 -18.78
C ASP A 440 18.18 -52.59 -17.90
N TRP A 441 18.08 -51.48 -17.15
CA TRP A 441 19.15 -51.04 -16.24
C TRP A 441 18.92 -51.45 -14.79
N THR A 442 17.68 -51.71 -14.38
CA THR A 442 17.33 -52.11 -13.00
C THR A 442 16.56 -53.43 -12.99
N HIS A 443 16.47 -54.08 -11.83
CA HIS A 443 15.69 -55.34 -11.68
C HIS A 443 14.18 -55.08 -11.66
N ASP A 444 13.75 -54.03 -10.96
CA ASP A 444 12.35 -53.57 -10.91
C ASP A 444 12.24 -52.10 -11.38
N PRO A 445 12.09 -51.87 -12.70
CA PRO A 445 11.99 -50.52 -13.23
C PRO A 445 10.75 -49.75 -12.75
N ASP A 446 9.65 -50.42 -12.41
CA ASP A 446 8.43 -49.75 -11.92
C ASP A 446 8.63 -49.23 -10.50
N HIS A 447 9.22 -50.05 -9.62
CA HIS A 447 9.60 -49.63 -8.27
C HIS A 447 10.53 -48.42 -8.29
N TRP A 448 11.63 -48.49 -9.05
CA TRP A 448 12.62 -47.41 -9.07
C TRP A 448 12.09 -46.12 -9.69
N ARG A 449 11.28 -46.21 -10.76
CA ARG A 449 10.59 -45.04 -11.33
C ARG A 449 9.66 -44.38 -10.31
N GLY A 450 8.89 -45.19 -9.57
CA GLY A 450 8.04 -44.72 -8.48
C GLY A 450 8.85 -44.01 -7.39
N ARG A 451 9.96 -44.63 -6.97
CA ARG A 451 10.82 -44.09 -5.91
C ARG A 451 11.50 -42.79 -6.30
N THR A 452 12.07 -42.69 -7.49
CA THR A 452 12.69 -41.45 -7.98
C THR A 452 11.67 -40.33 -8.12
N ARG A 453 10.45 -40.65 -8.59
CA ARG A 453 9.35 -39.67 -8.71
C ARG A 453 8.91 -39.13 -7.35
N GLN A 454 8.74 -39.99 -6.35
CA GLN A 454 8.39 -39.57 -4.98
C GLN A 454 9.42 -38.60 -4.41
N ILE A 455 10.72 -38.88 -4.60
CA ILE A 455 11.80 -38.01 -4.11
C ILE A 455 11.81 -36.70 -4.91
N GLU A 456 11.64 -36.75 -6.23
CA GLU A 456 11.57 -35.56 -7.08
C GLU A 456 10.41 -34.65 -6.66
N ASP A 457 9.22 -35.21 -6.44
CA ASP A 457 8.02 -34.49 -6.00
C ASP A 457 8.24 -33.86 -4.61
N ALA A 458 8.77 -34.61 -3.64
CA ALA A 458 9.05 -34.10 -2.30
C ALA A 458 10.09 -32.96 -2.30
N LEU A 459 11.16 -33.09 -3.08
CA LEU A 459 12.16 -32.02 -3.24
C LEU A 459 11.58 -30.81 -3.97
N SER A 460 10.70 -31.02 -4.96
CA SER A 460 10.05 -29.95 -5.72
C SER A 460 9.08 -29.14 -4.87
N ASP A 461 8.32 -29.80 -4.01
CA ASP A 461 7.39 -29.16 -3.08
C ASP A 461 8.14 -28.37 -2.01
N ALA A 462 9.18 -28.97 -1.40
CA ALA A 462 10.05 -28.27 -0.47
C ALA A 462 10.74 -27.04 -1.12
N LEU A 463 11.20 -27.18 -2.37
CA LEU A 463 11.80 -26.07 -3.11
C LEU A 463 10.78 -24.94 -3.37
N HIS A 464 9.55 -25.29 -3.75
CA HIS A 464 8.47 -24.32 -3.94
C HIS A 464 8.17 -23.55 -2.65
N GLU A 465 8.03 -24.24 -1.52
CA GLU A 465 7.80 -23.62 -0.22
C GLU A 465 8.94 -22.66 0.17
N ARG A 466 10.20 -23.05 -0.04
CA ARG A 466 11.37 -22.20 0.24
C ARG A 466 11.41 -20.97 -0.67
N LEU A 467 11.08 -21.12 -1.95
CA LEU A 467 10.96 -19.98 -2.88
C LEU A 467 9.84 -19.03 -2.42
N MET A 468 8.68 -19.54 -2.02
CA MET A 468 7.61 -18.70 -1.49
C MET A 468 8.02 -17.95 -0.22
N GLN A 469 8.59 -18.64 0.76
CA GLN A 469 9.07 -18.03 2.01
C GLN A 469 10.10 -16.92 1.75
N ARG A 470 10.96 -17.12 0.74
CA ARG A 470 12.03 -16.19 0.41
C ARG A 470 11.58 -15.02 -0.46
N PHE A 471 10.67 -15.22 -1.41
CA PHE A 471 10.36 -14.22 -2.45
C PHE A 471 8.93 -13.68 -2.42
N VAL A 472 8.08 -14.14 -1.49
CA VAL A 472 6.71 -13.65 -1.33
C VAL A 472 6.53 -13.13 0.10
N ASP A 473 6.08 -11.88 0.23
CA ASP A 473 5.58 -11.36 1.51
C ASP A 473 4.06 -11.49 1.49
N ARG A 474 3.54 -12.52 2.17
CA ARG A 474 2.10 -12.82 2.20
C ARG A 474 1.26 -11.64 2.70
N ARG A 475 1.76 -10.82 3.63
CA ARG A 475 1.03 -9.65 4.15
C ARG A 475 0.92 -8.58 3.06
N THR A 476 2.03 -8.27 2.40
CA THR A 476 2.05 -7.25 1.34
C THR A 476 1.34 -7.73 0.07
N SER A 477 1.46 -9.01 -0.29
CA SER A 477 0.74 -9.65 -1.40
C SER A 477 -0.78 -9.65 -1.16
N ALA A 478 -1.25 -10.05 0.02
CA ALA A 478 -2.68 -10.00 0.37
C ALA A 478 -3.24 -8.57 0.34
N LEU A 479 -2.47 -7.56 0.77
CA LEU A 479 -2.86 -6.16 0.67
C LEU A 479 -2.95 -5.66 -0.78
N VAL A 480 -1.99 -6.05 -1.62
CA VAL A 480 -1.99 -5.71 -3.07
C VAL A 480 -3.15 -6.41 -3.79
N LYS A 481 -3.55 -7.60 -3.32
CA LYS A 481 -4.73 -8.34 -3.80
C LYS A 481 -6.05 -7.73 -3.31
N GLY A 482 -6.16 -7.35 -2.03
CA GLY A 482 -7.36 -6.73 -1.46
C GLY A 482 -7.64 -5.32 -1.99
N LEU A 483 -6.62 -4.59 -2.45
CA LEU A 483 -6.81 -3.34 -3.21
C LEU A 483 -7.42 -3.55 -4.60
N ARG A 484 -7.45 -4.80 -5.09
CA ARG A 484 -7.68 -5.19 -6.48
C ARG A 484 -9.09 -5.70 -6.70
N ASP A 485 -9.58 -6.50 -5.76
CA ASP A 485 -10.97 -6.92 -5.73
C ASP A 485 -11.78 -5.72 -5.22
N GLU A 486 -12.52 -5.04 -6.09
CA GLU A 486 -13.52 -4.00 -5.72
C GLU A 486 -14.66 -4.55 -4.83
N ARG A 487 -14.55 -5.79 -4.36
CA ARG A 487 -15.43 -6.36 -3.34
C ARG A 487 -15.00 -5.82 -1.99
N ASP A 488 -15.99 -5.32 -1.25
CA ASP A 488 -15.88 -4.77 0.09
C ASP A 488 -14.75 -5.44 0.88
N LEU A 489 -13.61 -4.73 1.01
CA LEU A 489 -12.64 -5.00 2.06
C LEU A 489 -13.45 -5.14 3.34
N LEU A 490 -13.43 -6.32 3.96
CA LEU A 490 -14.21 -6.57 5.17
C LEU A 490 -13.56 -5.78 6.30
N ALA A 491 -13.95 -4.52 6.39
CA ALA A 491 -13.56 -3.64 7.47
C ALA A 491 -14.63 -3.70 8.55
N GLY A 492 -14.30 -4.32 9.67
CA GLY A 492 -15.16 -4.33 10.85
C GLY A 492 -14.80 -3.15 11.74
N VAL A 493 -15.80 -2.30 12.03
CA VAL A 493 -15.71 -1.37 13.17
C VAL A 493 -16.40 -2.04 14.35
N SER A 494 -15.65 -2.31 15.42
CA SER A 494 -16.21 -2.88 16.64
C SER A 494 -17.11 -1.86 17.36
N HIS A 495 -17.92 -2.35 18.30
CA HIS A 495 -18.70 -1.51 19.22
C HIS A 495 -17.81 -0.62 20.12
N THR A 496 -16.54 -0.99 20.31
CA THR A 496 -15.54 -0.20 21.04
C THR A 496 -14.80 0.81 20.15
N GLY A 497 -15.15 0.90 18.86
CA GLY A 497 -14.53 1.82 17.90
C GLY A 497 -13.23 1.29 17.28
N GLU A 498 -12.86 0.03 17.48
CA GLU A 498 -11.68 -0.56 16.84
C GLU A 498 -11.95 -0.80 15.35
N VAL A 499 -11.02 -0.35 14.51
CA VAL A 499 -11.11 -0.48 13.06
C VAL A 499 -10.19 -1.60 12.62
N THR A 500 -10.78 -2.67 12.12
CA THR A 500 -10.06 -3.79 11.52
C THR A 500 -10.26 -3.79 10.00
N VAL A 501 -9.28 -4.26 9.23
CA VAL A 501 -9.40 -4.51 7.79
C VAL A 501 -8.87 -5.92 7.54
N GLU A 502 -9.71 -6.82 7.00
CA GLU A 502 -9.36 -8.24 6.79
C GLU A 502 -8.85 -8.93 8.08
N GLY A 503 -9.46 -8.60 9.23
CA GLY A 503 -9.10 -9.15 10.54
C GLY A 503 -7.88 -8.51 11.22
N HIS A 504 -7.26 -7.48 10.63
CA HIS A 504 -6.11 -6.77 11.21
C HIS A 504 -6.48 -5.40 11.77
N PHE A 505 -6.06 -5.08 13.00
CA PHE A 505 -6.24 -3.76 13.64
C PHE A 505 -5.45 -2.67 12.90
N VAL A 506 -6.11 -1.56 12.57
CA VAL A 506 -5.53 -0.43 11.80
C VAL A 506 -5.62 0.90 12.57
N GLY A 507 -6.48 0.98 13.59
CA GLY A 507 -6.67 2.17 14.41
C GLY A 507 -8.01 2.18 15.10
N ARG A 508 -8.41 3.35 15.61
CA ARG A 508 -9.64 3.54 16.37
C ARG A 508 -10.46 4.72 15.84
N LEU A 509 -11.78 4.61 15.87
CA LEU A 509 -12.74 5.64 15.48
C LEU A 509 -13.40 6.23 16.74
N ASP A 510 -12.85 7.34 17.22
CA ASP A 510 -13.34 8.09 18.38
C ASP A 510 -14.32 9.17 17.90
N GLY A 511 -15.62 9.03 18.23
CA GLY A 511 -16.68 9.90 17.70
C GLY A 511 -16.78 9.84 16.17
N LEU A 512 -16.37 10.91 15.49
CA LEU A 512 -16.28 11.01 14.03
C LEU A 512 -14.83 11.07 13.51
N THR A 513 -13.84 10.92 14.38
CA THR A 513 -12.41 11.08 14.07
C THR A 513 -11.69 9.74 14.06
N PHE A 514 -11.03 9.41 12.94
CA PHE A 514 -10.21 8.21 12.83
C PHE A 514 -8.77 8.49 13.30
N ARG A 515 -8.33 7.75 14.31
CA ARG A 515 -6.95 7.74 14.83
C ARG A 515 -6.22 6.48 14.35
N PRO A 516 -5.28 6.59 13.39
CA PRO A 516 -4.53 5.44 12.92
C PRO A 516 -3.53 4.95 13.97
N ASP A 517 -3.31 3.65 14.03
CA ASP A 517 -2.26 3.05 14.86
C ASP A 517 -0.86 3.32 14.25
N ALA A 518 0.12 3.60 15.11
CA ALA A 518 1.44 4.11 14.72
C ALA A 518 2.51 3.02 14.53
N GLU A 519 2.23 1.75 14.83
CA GLU A 519 3.26 0.68 14.92
C GLU A 519 3.60 -0.05 13.59
N GLY A 520 3.26 0.50 12.42
CA GLY A 520 3.47 -0.16 11.11
C GLY A 520 4.62 0.42 10.24
N ARG A 521 5.41 -0.45 9.60
CA ARG A 521 6.41 -0.07 8.57
C ARG A 521 5.80 0.81 7.46
N GLU A 522 6.53 1.87 7.09
CA GLU A 522 6.08 3.11 6.45
C GLU A 522 5.22 2.98 5.16
N LEU A 523 5.39 1.92 4.35
CA LEU A 523 4.65 1.73 3.10
C LEU A 523 3.35 0.94 3.28
N ALA A 524 3.36 -0.12 4.10
CA ALA A 524 2.16 -0.89 4.42
C ALA A 524 1.15 -0.04 5.21
N ALA A 525 1.66 0.82 6.09
CA ALA A 525 0.85 1.76 6.86
C ALA A 525 0.06 2.76 5.99
N ARG A 526 0.66 3.26 4.89
CA ARG A 526 -0.02 4.20 3.98
C ARG A 526 -1.16 3.56 3.20
N THR A 527 -0.94 2.33 2.73
CA THR A 527 -1.96 1.56 2.00
C THR A 527 -3.09 1.08 2.91
N LEU A 528 -2.76 0.60 4.11
CA LEU A 528 -3.75 0.26 5.13
C LEU A 528 -4.57 1.47 5.55
N LYS A 529 -3.94 2.64 5.69
CA LYS A 529 -4.62 3.90 6.01
C LYS A 529 -5.61 4.30 4.92
N SER A 530 -5.24 4.23 3.64
CA SER A 530 -6.16 4.59 2.55
C SER A 530 -7.34 3.61 2.41
N ALA A 531 -7.09 2.31 2.64
CA ALA A 531 -8.12 1.28 2.69
C ALA A 531 -9.09 1.51 3.87
N ALA A 532 -8.56 1.75 5.08
CA ALA A 532 -9.36 2.05 6.26
C ALA A 532 -10.23 3.32 6.05
N LEU A 533 -9.66 4.41 5.53
CA LEU A 533 -10.42 5.64 5.27
C LEU A 533 -11.58 5.43 4.27
N ARG A 534 -11.43 4.54 3.28
CA ARG A 534 -12.53 4.21 2.35
C ARG A 534 -13.60 3.37 3.04
N ALA A 535 -13.20 2.38 3.80
CA ALA A 535 -14.12 1.46 4.47
C ALA A 535 -14.87 2.10 5.66
N LEU A 536 -14.35 3.19 6.22
CA LEU A 536 -15.00 3.96 7.28
C LEU A 536 -16.14 4.86 6.78
N ARG A 537 -16.26 5.11 5.47
CA ARG A 537 -17.30 6.01 4.92
C ARG A 537 -18.74 5.62 5.29
N PRO A 538 -19.17 4.35 5.16
CA PRO A 538 -20.54 3.96 5.51
C PRO A 538 -20.82 4.14 7.01
N GLU A 539 -19.85 3.81 7.88
CA GLU A 539 -19.99 3.96 9.32
C GLU A 539 -20.03 5.43 9.75
N ILE A 540 -19.20 6.29 9.15
CA ILE A 540 -19.23 7.73 9.41
C ILE A 540 -20.55 8.34 8.94
N ASN A 541 -21.07 7.94 7.78
CA ASN A 541 -22.41 8.36 7.32
C ASN A 541 -23.52 7.90 8.26
N ARG A 542 -23.42 6.67 8.80
CA ARG A 542 -24.37 6.16 9.81
C ARG A 542 -24.34 7.00 11.08
N ARG A 543 -23.16 7.33 11.61
CA ARG A 543 -22.99 8.17 12.82
C ARG A 543 -23.46 9.61 12.57
N LEU A 544 -23.10 10.23 11.44
CA LEU A 544 -23.60 11.56 11.05
C LEU A 544 -25.12 11.57 10.92
N GLY A 545 -25.71 10.53 10.33
CA GLY A 545 -27.17 10.40 10.23
C GLY A 545 -27.86 10.23 11.59
N ALA A 546 -27.22 9.54 12.55
CA ALA A 546 -27.72 9.47 13.93
C ALA A 546 -27.59 10.82 14.65
N LEU A 547 -26.47 11.52 14.47
CA LEU A 547 -26.25 12.86 15.02
C LEU A 547 -27.28 13.86 14.48
N ALA A 548 -27.67 13.75 13.21
CA ALA A 548 -28.72 14.57 12.59
C ALA A 548 -30.15 14.31 13.13
N ARG A 549 -30.34 13.31 14.00
CA ARG A 549 -31.62 13.01 14.66
C ARG A 549 -31.54 13.08 16.18
N THR A 550 -30.47 13.66 16.71
CA THR A 550 -30.17 13.69 18.13
C THR A 550 -30.95 14.80 18.85
N ASP A 551 -31.34 14.53 20.10
CA ASP A 551 -32.02 15.48 20.98
C ASP A 551 -31.07 16.09 22.02
N MET A 552 -31.54 17.13 22.72
CA MET A 552 -30.74 17.83 23.74
C MET A 552 -30.26 16.92 24.89
N THR A 553 -30.98 15.84 25.19
CA THR A 553 -30.64 14.88 26.26
C THR A 553 -29.40 14.05 25.97
N ASP A 554 -29.03 13.93 24.70
CA ASP A 554 -27.93 13.09 24.24
C ASP A 554 -26.62 13.87 24.08
N LEU A 555 -26.66 15.19 24.32
CA LEU A 555 -25.55 16.11 24.17
C LEU A 555 -25.08 16.63 25.52
N THR A 556 -23.76 16.68 25.70
CA THR A 556 -23.13 17.32 26.86
C THR A 556 -22.18 18.41 26.39
N PHE A 557 -22.13 19.53 27.10
CA PHE A 557 -21.25 20.67 26.81
C PHE A 557 -20.17 20.77 27.88
N THR A 558 -18.92 20.88 27.45
CA THR A 558 -17.77 21.03 28.34
C THR A 558 -17.42 22.49 28.61
N ASP A 559 -16.54 22.72 29.59
CA ASP A 559 -16.04 24.06 29.93
C ASP A 559 -15.20 24.71 28.84
N ASP A 560 -14.61 23.93 27.94
CA ASP A 560 -13.81 24.42 26.81
C ASP A 560 -14.62 24.53 25.52
N GLY A 561 -15.95 24.40 25.58
CA GLY A 561 -16.86 24.55 24.44
C GLY A 561 -16.89 23.35 23.49
N GLN A 562 -16.50 22.17 23.94
CA GLN A 562 -16.71 20.94 23.19
C GLN A 562 -18.14 20.43 23.35
N ILE A 563 -18.67 19.86 22.27
CA ILE A 563 -19.95 19.17 22.22
C ILE A 563 -19.66 17.67 22.18
N ILE A 564 -20.09 16.98 23.24
CA ILE A 564 -19.92 15.55 23.43
C ILE A 564 -21.23 14.83 23.08
N TRP A 565 -21.14 13.79 22.26
CA TRP A 565 -22.23 12.89 21.91
C TRP A 565 -21.76 11.45 22.13
N ASN A 566 -22.52 10.65 22.89
CA ASN A 566 -22.15 9.29 23.28
C ASN A 566 -20.75 9.16 23.91
N GLY A 567 -20.34 10.16 24.71
CA GLY A 567 -19.05 10.17 25.40
C GLY A 567 -17.85 10.64 24.56
N GLU A 568 -18.05 10.95 23.28
CA GLU A 568 -16.99 11.39 22.36
C GLU A 568 -17.23 12.80 21.84
N THR A 569 -16.16 13.57 21.60
CA THR A 569 -16.25 14.93 21.05
C THR A 569 -16.61 14.89 19.57
N VAL A 570 -17.72 15.55 19.20
CA VAL A 570 -18.22 15.60 17.82
C VAL A 570 -18.21 17.00 17.20
N ALA A 571 -18.15 18.05 18.02
CA ALA A 571 -18.07 19.43 17.55
C ALA A 571 -17.45 20.36 18.59
N GLN A 572 -17.06 21.55 18.14
CA GLN A 572 -16.46 22.62 18.94
C GLN A 572 -17.21 23.93 18.68
N LEU A 573 -17.54 24.66 19.76
CA LEU A 573 -18.01 26.04 19.67
C LEU A 573 -16.84 26.97 19.32
N ILE A 574 -17.06 27.82 18.32
CA ILE A 574 -16.09 28.79 17.79
C ILE A 574 -16.72 30.19 17.72
N PRO A 575 -15.92 31.27 17.59
CA PRO A 575 -16.46 32.63 17.48
C PRO A 575 -17.48 32.75 16.33
N GLY A 576 -18.66 33.28 16.64
CA GLY A 576 -19.74 33.52 15.67
C GLY A 576 -20.10 34.99 15.55
N PRO A 577 -21.24 35.33 14.91
CA PRO A 577 -21.67 36.72 14.69
C PRO A 577 -21.91 37.54 15.96
N GLY A 578 -22.01 36.90 17.13
CA GLY A 578 -22.06 37.57 18.42
C GLY A 578 -21.96 36.57 19.58
N PRO A 579 -21.82 37.04 20.83
CA PRO A 579 -21.60 36.18 21.99
C PRO A 579 -22.68 35.12 22.21
N LEU A 580 -23.95 35.47 21.99
CA LEU A 580 -25.09 34.54 22.14
C LEU A 580 -25.35 33.68 20.88
N LYS A 581 -24.52 33.81 19.85
CA LYS A 581 -24.65 33.09 18.57
C LYS A 581 -23.28 32.53 18.16
N PRO A 582 -22.72 31.56 18.92
CA PRO A 582 -21.47 30.92 18.54
C PRO A 582 -21.67 30.17 17.22
N ALA A 583 -20.61 30.09 16.41
CA ALA A 583 -20.57 29.16 15.29
C ALA A 583 -20.14 27.78 15.79
N ILE A 584 -20.49 26.72 15.05
CA ILE A 584 -20.17 25.34 15.40
C ILE A 584 -19.23 24.78 14.34
N LYS A 585 -18.15 24.15 14.77
CA LYS A 585 -17.24 23.42 13.91
C LYS A 585 -17.32 21.93 14.24
N LEU A 586 -17.80 21.12 13.29
CA LEU A 586 -17.72 19.66 13.40
C LEU A 586 -16.26 19.20 13.58
N VAL A 587 -16.06 18.24 14.48
CA VAL A 587 -14.78 17.61 14.76
C VAL A 587 -14.79 16.21 14.14
N GLY A 588 -14.09 16.07 13.01
CA GLY A 588 -14.10 14.85 12.20
C GLY A 588 -15.28 14.82 11.21
N GLY A 589 -15.58 13.62 10.69
CA GLY A 589 -16.69 13.43 9.75
C GLY A 589 -16.39 13.77 8.29
N ASP A 590 -15.17 14.21 7.96
CA ASP A 590 -14.74 14.63 6.60
C ASP A 590 -14.94 13.57 5.51
N LEU A 591 -14.99 12.30 5.91
CA LEU A 591 -15.21 11.16 5.02
C LEU A 591 -16.69 10.93 4.65
N GLY A 592 -17.61 11.55 5.38
CA GLY A 592 -19.05 11.46 5.13
C GLY A 592 -19.48 12.22 3.88
N THR A 593 -20.74 12.02 3.46
CA THR A 593 -21.33 12.81 2.38
C THR A 593 -21.59 14.23 2.84
N THR A 594 -21.50 15.18 1.91
CA THR A 594 -21.77 16.60 2.18
C THR A 594 -23.19 16.80 2.74
N GLU A 595 -24.16 16.02 2.28
CA GLU A 595 -25.54 16.03 2.78
C GLU A 595 -25.62 15.59 4.25
N ALA A 596 -24.96 14.49 4.62
CA ALA A 596 -24.96 13.98 5.99
C ALA A 596 -24.25 14.94 6.96
N GLN A 597 -23.13 15.53 6.52
CA GLN A 597 -22.42 16.57 7.27
C GLN A 597 -23.30 17.81 7.50
N ALA A 598 -23.97 18.30 6.46
CA ALA A 598 -24.84 19.47 6.55
C ALA A 598 -26.05 19.23 7.46
N ALA A 599 -26.66 18.04 7.40
CA ALA A 599 -27.77 17.66 8.28
C ALA A 599 -27.34 17.59 9.76
N ALA A 600 -26.19 16.98 10.05
CA ALA A 600 -25.63 16.92 11.39
C ALA A 600 -25.27 18.32 11.92
N GLN A 601 -24.63 19.15 11.11
CA GLN A 601 -24.28 20.53 11.44
C GLN A 601 -25.54 21.35 11.79
N SER A 602 -26.56 21.33 10.93
CA SER A 602 -27.81 22.06 11.14
C SER A 602 -28.51 21.64 12.43
N THR A 603 -28.50 20.33 12.73
CA THR A 603 -29.07 19.79 13.97
C THR A 603 -28.31 20.31 15.18
N LEU A 604 -26.97 20.25 15.19
CA LEU A 604 -26.16 20.79 16.28
C LEU A 604 -26.37 22.30 16.48
N GLU A 605 -26.50 23.07 15.40
CA GLU A 605 -26.80 24.50 15.47
C GLU A 605 -28.16 24.80 16.09
N ALA A 606 -29.17 24.01 15.75
CA ALA A 606 -30.50 24.11 16.37
C ALA A 606 -30.45 23.76 17.87
N ARG A 607 -29.75 22.67 18.23
CA ARG A 607 -29.62 22.20 19.61
C ARG A 607 -28.82 23.15 20.50
N VAL A 608 -27.69 23.67 20.02
CA VAL A 608 -26.93 24.68 20.76
C VAL A 608 -27.76 25.94 20.98
N ARG A 609 -28.52 26.38 19.98
CA ARG A 609 -29.43 27.52 20.13
C ARG A 609 -30.49 27.25 21.19
N GLU A 610 -31.16 26.10 21.13
CA GLU A 610 -32.15 25.65 22.11
C GLU A 610 -31.57 25.62 23.53
N HIS A 611 -30.34 25.12 23.70
CA HIS A 611 -29.63 25.11 24.98
C HIS A 611 -29.38 26.52 25.53
N ILE A 612 -28.85 27.42 24.68
CA ILE A 612 -28.56 28.80 25.06
C ILE A 612 -29.84 29.53 25.44
N GLU A 613 -30.91 29.38 24.64
CA GLU A 613 -32.21 30.00 24.90
C GLU A 613 -32.86 29.46 26.16
N THR A 614 -32.69 28.16 26.46
CA THR A 614 -33.22 27.54 27.68
C THR A 614 -32.46 27.99 28.93
N VAL A 615 -31.12 27.91 28.92
CA VAL A 615 -30.29 28.22 30.09
C VAL A 615 -30.24 29.73 30.36
N LEU A 616 -30.22 30.55 29.30
CA LEU A 616 -30.21 32.01 29.40
C LEU A 616 -31.60 32.63 29.15
N ALA A 617 -32.69 31.88 29.36
CA ALA A 617 -34.06 32.34 29.13
C ALA A 617 -34.37 33.74 29.72
N PRO A 618 -33.91 34.11 30.93
CA PRO A 618 -34.13 35.46 31.47
C PRO A 618 -33.49 36.58 30.62
N LEU A 619 -32.37 36.30 29.94
CA LEU A 619 -31.69 37.24 29.04
C LEU A 619 -32.50 37.47 27.76
N PHE A 620 -33.06 36.41 27.19
CA PHE A 620 -33.94 36.50 26.00
C PHE A 620 -35.26 37.18 26.33
N LYS A 621 -35.88 36.86 27.47
CA LYS A 621 -37.07 37.57 27.97
C LYS A 621 -36.82 39.08 28.13
N LEU A 622 -35.65 39.46 28.63
CA LEU A 622 -35.26 40.87 28.76
C LEU A 622 -35.13 41.56 27.40
N ARG A 623 -34.60 40.86 26.38
CA ARG A 623 -34.52 41.37 25.00
C ARG A 623 -35.90 41.57 24.40
N GLU A 624 -36.79 40.58 24.55
CA GLU A 624 -38.16 40.62 24.04
C GLU A 624 -38.96 41.76 24.68
N ALA A 625 -38.87 41.91 26.01
CA ALA A 625 -39.50 43.02 26.73
C ALA A 625 -39.00 44.38 26.23
N GLY A 626 -37.70 44.51 25.92
CA GLY A 626 -37.09 45.71 25.34
C GLY A 626 -37.42 45.97 23.87
N GLN A 627 -38.01 44.99 23.17
CA GLN A 627 -38.51 45.13 21.79
C GLN A 627 -40.02 45.40 21.73
N SER A 628 -40.74 44.99 22.77
CA SER A 628 -42.18 45.23 22.93
C SER A 628 -42.50 46.60 23.51
N ASP A 629 -43.80 46.90 23.61
CA ASP A 629 -44.32 48.06 24.33
C ASP A 629 -44.40 47.86 25.86
N GLU A 630 -43.99 46.69 26.38
CA GLU A 630 -43.93 46.44 27.83
C GLU A 630 -42.91 47.35 28.55
N LEU A 631 -41.81 47.71 27.86
CA LEU A 631 -40.81 48.66 28.34
C LEU A 631 -40.77 49.89 27.44
N THR A 632 -41.04 51.05 28.01
CA THR A 632 -41.02 52.34 27.31
C THR A 632 -39.85 53.21 27.76
N GLY A 633 -39.50 54.19 26.93
CA GLY A 633 -38.56 55.26 27.32
C GLY A 633 -37.20 54.78 27.84
N PRO A 634 -36.67 55.38 28.94
CA PRO A 634 -35.42 54.97 29.57
C PRO A 634 -35.35 53.50 30.03
N ALA A 635 -36.48 52.86 30.37
CA ALA A 635 -36.49 51.46 30.79
C ALA A 635 -36.08 50.53 29.65
N ARG A 636 -36.53 50.82 28.42
CA ARG A 636 -36.11 50.11 27.21
C ARG A 636 -34.60 50.20 26.99
N GLY A 637 -34.03 51.39 27.16
CA GLY A 637 -32.58 51.60 27.05
C GLY A 637 -31.77 50.80 28.08
N VAL A 638 -32.23 50.76 29.33
CA VAL A 638 -31.60 49.95 30.39
C VAL A 638 -31.67 48.46 30.07
N ALA A 639 -32.80 47.96 29.58
CA ALA A 639 -32.95 46.55 29.19
C ALA A 639 -32.00 46.14 28.04
N TRP A 640 -31.85 46.99 27.01
CA TRP A 640 -30.90 46.75 25.92
C TRP A 640 -29.46 46.70 26.40
N ARG A 641 -29.02 47.68 27.21
CA ARG A 641 -27.65 47.69 27.74
C ARG A 641 -27.38 46.49 28.66
N LEU A 642 -28.37 46.07 29.45
CA LEU A 642 -28.25 44.86 30.28
C LEU A 642 -28.13 43.62 29.41
N HIS A 643 -28.94 43.49 28.35
CA HIS A 643 -28.86 42.38 27.42
C HIS A 643 -27.48 42.29 26.74
N GLU A 644 -26.95 43.41 26.24
CA GLU A 644 -25.61 43.48 25.63
C GLU A 644 -24.49 43.12 26.62
N ALA A 645 -24.64 43.50 27.89
CA ALA A 645 -23.69 43.19 28.95
C ALA A 645 -23.86 41.80 29.56
N GLY A 646 -24.69 40.92 28.97
CA GLY A 646 -24.90 39.56 29.47
C GLY A 646 -25.70 39.50 30.78
N GLY A 647 -26.47 40.54 31.10
CA GLY A 647 -27.43 40.57 32.21
C GLY A 647 -27.04 41.37 33.43
N ALA A 648 -25.87 42.03 33.45
CA ALA A 648 -25.42 42.80 34.60
C ALA A 648 -24.61 44.05 34.24
N LEU A 649 -24.89 45.16 34.93
CA LEU A 649 -24.20 46.44 34.78
C LEU A 649 -23.96 47.08 36.15
N ALA A 650 -22.78 47.68 36.32
CA ALA A 650 -22.54 48.54 37.47
C ALA A 650 -23.47 49.75 37.40
N ARG A 651 -24.25 50.03 38.45
CA ARG A 651 -25.22 51.13 38.45
C ARG A 651 -24.57 52.49 38.15
N LEU A 652 -23.30 52.66 38.50
CA LEU A 652 -22.52 53.85 38.19
C LEU A 652 -22.36 54.12 36.68
N THR A 653 -22.34 53.08 35.83
CA THR A 653 -22.16 53.23 34.37
C THR A 653 -23.46 53.61 33.65
N ILE A 654 -24.60 53.48 34.33
CA ILE A 654 -25.95 53.83 33.84
C ILE A 654 -26.67 54.77 34.82
N SER A 655 -25.91 55.61 35.53
CA SER A 655 -26.46 56.36 36.67
C SER A 655 -27.46 57.44 36.26
N GLU A 656 -27.31 58.02 35.08
CA GLU A 656 -28.25 59.02 34.54
C GLU A 656 -29.53 58.35 34.06
N GLU A 657 -29.42 57.22 33.37
CA GLU A 657 -30.55 56.40 32.92
C GLU A 657 -31.37 55.90 34.12
N VAL A 658 -30.71 55.37 35.16
CA VAL A 658 -31.38 54.89 36.38
C VAL A 658 -32.04 56.02 37.17
N ARG A 659 -31.51 57.25 37.11
CA ARG A 659 -32.12 58.44 37.71
C ARG A 659 -33.35 58.92 36.93
N ALA A 660 -33.32 58.80 35.61
CA ALA A 660 -34.42 59.18 34.72
C ALA A 660 -35.62 58.23 34.82
N LEU A 661 -35.44 57.00 35.30
CA LEU A 661 -36.53 56.03 35.47
C LEU A 661 -37.60 56.51 36.46
N THR A 662 -38.83 56.58 35.99
CA THR A 662 -40.04 56.75 36.80
C THR A 662 -40.31 55.52 37.67
N GLN A 663 -41.22 55.65 38.65
CA GLN A 663 -41.55 54.53 39.54
C GLN A 663 -42.22 53.37 38.80
N ASP A 664 -43.02 53.64 37.78
CA ASP A 664 -43.70 52.61 36.98
C ASP A 664 -42.73 51.89 36.04
N GLU A 665 -41.78 52.62 35.43
CA GLU A 665 -40.68 52.03 34.66
C GLU A 665 -39.78 51.12 35.53
N ARG A 666 -39.53 51.50 36.79
CA ARG A 666 -38.81 50.65 37.74
C ARG A 666 -39.60 49.40 38.11
N ARG A 667 -40.93 49.49 38.22
CA ARG A 667 -41.80 48.32 38.43
C ARG A 667 -41.81 47.40 37.22
N ALA A 668 -41.88 47.96 36.02
CA ALA A 668 -41.83 47.19 34.76
C ALA A 668 -40.51 46.42 34.62
N LEU A 669 -39.36 47.07 34.88
CA LEU A 669 -38.06 46.41 34.91
C LEU A 669 -37.98 45.27 35.94
N ARG A 670 -38.57 45.45 37.12
CA ARG A 670 -38.65 44.37 38.13
C ARG A 670 -39.55 43.21 37.69
N ALA A 671 -40.66 43.50 37.01
CA ALA A 671 -41.58 42.49 36.49
C ALA A 671 -40.92 41.57 35.44
N VAL A 672 -39.96 42.11 34.68
CA VAL A 672 -39.15 41.33 33.73
C VAL A 672 -37.89 40.70 34.35
N GLY A 673 -37.73 40.79 35.67
CA GLY A 673 -36.68 40.10 36.43
C GLY A 673 -35.41 40.91 36.72
N VAL A 674 -35.39 42.23 36.43
CA VAL A 674 -34.24 43.09 36.71
C VAL A 674 -34.28 43.60 38.16
N ARG A 675 -33.17 43.41 38.89
CA ARG A 675 -32.94 44.00 40.21
C ARG A 675 -32.11 45.27 40.07
N ILE A 676 -32.65 46.39 40.57
CA ILE A 676 -31.97 47.68 40.62
C ILE A 676 -31.46 47.89 42.06
N GLY A 677 -30.18 47.61 42.29
CA GLY A 677 -29.48 47.77 43.57
C GLY A 677 -28.80 49.13 43.75
N GLU A 678 -28.09 49.35 44.86
CA GLU A 678 -27.24 50.52 45.11
C GLU A 678 -25.99 50.50 44.22
N HIS A 679 -25.40 49.33 43.99
CA HIS A 679 -24.13 49.20 43.26
C HIS A 679 -24.30 48.55 41.89
N MET A 680 -25.24 47.61 41.75
CA MET A 680 -25.45 46.82 40.54
C MET A 680 -26.89 46.89 40.05
N VAL A 681 -27.07 46.87 38.74
CA VAL A 681 -28.34 46.57 38.07
C VAL A 681 -28.14 45.26 37.32
N TYR A 682 -28.89 44.22 37.68
CA TYR A 682 -28.64 42.87 37.15
C TYR A 682 -29.89 41.98 37.19
N VAL A 683 -29.88 40.89 36.44
CA VAL A 683 -30.89 39.83 36.50
C VAL A 683 -30.38 38.72 37.42
N PRO A 684 -30.97 38.50 38.62
CA PRO A 684 -30.46 37.54 39.60
C PRO A 684 -30.39 36.11 39.08
N GLU A 685 -31.28 35.77 38.18
CA GLU A 685 -31.44 34.42 37.62
C GLU A 685 -30.23 34.05 36.73
N LEU A 686 -29.60 35.04 36.09
CA LEU A 686 -28.39 34.87 35.28
C LEU A 686 -27.10 34.75 36.11
N VAL A 687 -27.16 35.05 37.41
CA VAL A 687 -26.03 34.92 38.35
C VAL A 687 -25.94 33.50 38.93
N LYS A 688 -26.97 32.65 38.72
CA LYS A 688 -26.93 31.26 39.15
C LYS A 688 -25.80 30.50 38.43
N PRO A 689 -25.23 29.43 39.04
CA PRO A 689 -24.03 28.79 38.52
C PRO A 689 -24.09 28.36 37.05
N ALA A 690 -25.18 27.73 36.61
CA ALA A 690 -25.30 27.24 35.24
C ALA A 690 -25.41 28.39 34.19
N PRO A 691 -26.33 29.38 34.33
CA PRO A 691 -26.36 30.55 33.45
C PRO A 691 -25.07 31.36 33.43
N ALA A 692 -24.46 31.61 34.60
CA ALA A 692 -23.22 32.36 34.73
C ALA A 692 -22.05 31.68 34.00
N ARG A 693 -21.94 30.34 34.16
CA ARG A 693 -20.92 29.52 33.50
C ARG A 693 -21.09 29.53 31.98
N LEU A 694 -22.30 29.32 31.47
CA LEU A 694 -22.57 29.35 30.03
C LEU A 694 -22.31 30.75 29.45
N ASN A 695 -22.77 31.80 30.12
CA ASN A 695 -22.53 33.18 29.69
C ASN A 695 -21.03 33.51 29.64
N ALA A 696 -20.25 33.08 30.65
CA ALA A 696 -18.80 33.24 30.66
C ALA A 696 -18.11 32.52 29.51
N LEU A 697 -18.52 31.27 29.22
CA LEU A 697 -18.00 30.48 28.11
C LEU A 697 -18.29 31.17 26.77
N LEU A 698 -19.52 31.61 26.55
CA LEU A 698 -19.93 32.28 25.32
C LEU A 698 -19.17 33.59 25.07
N GLN A 699 -18.94 34.39 26.12
CA GLN A 699 -18.15 35.61 26.05
C GLN A 699 -16.67 35.32 25.79
N ALA A 700 -16.10 34.30 26.44
CA ALA A 700 -14.74 33.86 26.18
C ALA A 700 -14.58 33.44 24.70
N ILE A 701 -15.50 32.63 24.19
CA ILE A 701 -15.49 32.17 22.79
C ILE A 701 -15.59 33.35 21.83
N ALA A 702 -16.48 34.32 22.09
CA ALA A 702 -16.57 35.53 21.27
C ALA A 702 -15.27 36.35 21.26
N ALA A 703 -14.51 36.34 22.35
CA ALA A 703 -13.20 36.96 22.47
C ALA A 703 -12.03 36.09 21.93
N GLY A 704 -12.33 34.91 21.38
CA GLY A 704 -11.32 34.00 20.82
C GLY A 704 -10.59 33.14 21.85
N SER A 705 -11.16 32.97 23.05
CA SER A 705 -10.64 32.14 24.14
C SER A 705 -11.66 31.06 24.53
N THR A 706 -11.22 30.01 25.22
CA THR A 706 -12.10 29.04 25.89
C THR A 706 -11.79 28.95 27.39
N ASP A 707 -10.93 29.83 27.90
CA ASP A 707 -10.48 29.78 29.28
C ASP A 707 -11.51 30.39 30.24
N ILE A 708 -12.25 29.50 30.90
CA ILE A 708 -13.10 29.79 32.05
C ILE A 708 -12.61 29.07 33.33
N SER A 709 -11.36 28.62 33.36
CA SER A 709 -10.79 27.90 34.52
C SER A 709 -10.75 28.72 35.80
N TRP A 710 -10.83 30.05 35.67
CA TRP A 710 -10.84 31.01 36.76
C TRP A 710 -12.19 31.16 37.46
N LEU A 711 -13.25 30.55 36.93
CA LEU A 711 -14.61 30.71 37.47
C LEU A 711 -14.66 30.37 38.97
N PRO A 712 -15.31 31.22 39.80
CA PRO A 712 -15.48 30.94 41.22
C PRO A 712 -16.24 29.62 41.44
N ALA A 713 -15.83 28.85 42.45
CA ALA A 713 -16.60 27.68 42.88
C ALA A 713 -18.01 28.09 43.32
N PRO A 714 -19.05 27.29 43.02
CA PRO A 714 -20.42 27.58 43.44
C PRO A 714 -20.53 27.81 44.96
N GLY A 715 -21.33 28.78 45.37
CA GLY A 715 -21.60 29.08 46.78
C GLY A 715 -20.69 30.14 47.41
N LEU A 716 -19.55 30.49 46.81
CA LEU A 716 -18.69 31.56 47.32
C LEU A 716 -19.42 32.92 47.31
N THR A 717 -19.28 33.68 48.40
CA THR A 717 -19.86 35.02 48.58
C THR A 717 -18.92 36.13 48.11
N SER A 718 -17.61 35.90 48.20
CA SER A 718 -16.58 36.74 47.60
C SER A 718 -15.34 35.92 47.25
N ILE A 719 -14.50 36.45 46.36
CA ILE A 719 -13.20 35.90 45.96
C ILE A 719 -12.12 36.99 46.00
N ALA A 720 -10.85 36.60 45.92
CA ALA A 720 -9.76 37.57 45.76
C ALA A 720 -9.90 38.33 44.44
N ASN A 721 -9.67 39.65 44.47
CA ASN A 721 -9.72 40.48 43.27
C ASN A 721 -8.40 40.39 42.50
N ASP A 722 -8.38 39.59 41.44
CA ASP A 722 -7.32 39.61 40.43
C ASP A 722 -7.38 40.90 39.60
N ARG A 723 -6.30 41.70 39.68
CA ARG A 723 -6.15 42.97 38.98
C ARG A 723 -5.92 42.81 37.47
N GLY A 724 -5.57 41.62 37.01
CA GLY A 724 -5.44 41.29 35.58
C GLY A 724 -6.77 41.11 34.87
N ARG A 725 -7.88 40.97 35.63
CA ARG A 725 -9.20 40.66 35.10
C ARG A 725 -10.07 41.91 34.96
N SER A 726 -10.84 41.98 33.88
CA SER A 726 -11.71 43.13 33.64
C SER A 726 -12.96 43.10 34.54
N ARG A 727 -13.57 44.28 34.74
CA ARG A 727 -14.86 44.34 35.44
C ARG A 727 -15.99 43.62 34.70
N ALA A 728 -15.89 43.54 33.37
CA ALA A 728 -16.87 42.85 32.55
C ALA A 728 -16.81 41.34 32.82
N ASP A 729 -15.61 40.75 32.91
CA ASP A 729 -15.44 39.32 33.21
C ASP A 729 -16.08 38.95 34.56
N TYR A 730 -15.79 39.72 35.61
CA TYR A 730 -16.43 39.52 36.91
C TYR A 730 -17.95 39.65 36.83
N ALA A 731 -18.45 40.58 36.01
CA ALA A 731 -19.88 40.80 35.90
C ALA A 731 -20.62 39.64 35.23
N THR A 732 -20.00 39.00 34.23
CA THR A 732 -20.54 37.81 33.55
C THR A 732 -20.81 36.66 34.50
N VAL A 733 -20.07 36.60 35.61
CA VAL A 733 -20.15 35.53 36.61
C VAL A 733 -20.84 35.96 37.91
N GLY A 734 -21.37 37.18 37.94
CA GLY A 734 -22.14 37.70 39.07
C GLY A 734 -21.34 38.33 40.20
N PHE A 735 -20.10 38.76 39.95
CA PHE A 735 -19.21 39.37 40.94
C PHE A 735 -18.84 40.82 40.59
N TYR A 736 -18.58 41.62 41.61
CA TYR A 736 -18.15 43.00 41.46
C TYR A 736 -16.83 43.24 42.20
N PRO A 737 -15.75 43.63 41.49
CA PRO A 737 -14.45 43.90 42.11
C PRO A 737 -14.52 45.18 42.96
N CYS A 738 -14.31 45.04 44.26
CA CYS A 738 -14.36 46.10 45.26
C CYS A 738 -13.18 45.98 46.24
N GLY A 739 -12.06 46.61 45.87
CA GLY A 739 -10.84 46.64 46.67
C GLY A 739 -10.06 45.31 46.54
N PRO A 740 -9.67 44.66 47.65
CA PRO A 740 -8.94 43.40 47.62
C PRO A 740 -9.82 42.19 47.26
N ARG A 741 -11.16 42.34 47.30
CA ARG A 741 -12.13 41.28 47.02
C ARG A 741 -13.00 41.61 45.80
N ALA A 742 -13.47 40.58 45.11
CA ALA A 742 -14.64 40.67 44.24
C ALA A 742 -15.82 39.98 44.94
N VAL A 743 -16.93 40.68 45.08
CA VAL A 743 -18.07 40.27 45.90
C VAL A 743 -19.25 39.94 45.01
N ARG A 744 -19.98 38.86 45.32
CA ARG A 744 -21.16 38.45 44.56
C ARG A 744 -22.25 39.52 44.65
N PHE A 745 -22.98 39.78 43.56
CA PHE A 745 -23.90 40.91 43.46
C PHE A 745 -24.98 40.93 44.56
N ASP A 746 -25.59 39.80 44.86
CA ASP A 746 -26.60 39.69 45.92
C ASP A 746 -26.03 40.01 47.31
N MET A 747 -24.81 39.56 47.60
CA MET A 747 -24.11 39.86 48.85
C MET A 747 -23.67 41.32 48.93
N LEU A 748 -23.24 41.89 47.81
CA LEU A 748 -22.90 43.31 47.74
C LEU A 748 -24.11 44.21 48.00
N GLU A 749 -25.27 43.85 47.46
CA GLU A 749 -26.52 44.59 47.71
C GLU A 749 -27.02 44.37 49.15
N ARG A 750 -26.93 43.16 49.69
CA ARG A 750 -27.22 42.91 51.12
C ARG A 750 -26.31 43.69 52.05
N LEU A 751 -25.02 43.81 51.71
CA LEU A 751 -24.09 44.65 52.45
C LEU A 751 -24.55 46.11 52.38
N ALA A 752 -24.90 46.62 51.20
CA ALA A 752 -25.38 48.00 51.05
C ALA A 752 -26.65 48.28 51.88
N ASP A 753 -27.59 47.33 51.94
CA ASP A 753 -28.78 47.42 52.79
C ASP A 753 -28.41 47.38 54.28
N THR A 754 -27.54 46.45 54.71
CA THR A 754 -27.04 46.36 56.09
C THR A 754 -26.35 47.66 56.54
N LEU A 755 -25.54 48.26 55.66
CA LEU A 755 -24.87 49.54 55.92
C LEU A 755 -25.87 50.70 56.01
N ARG A 756 -26.96 50.66 55.25
CA ARG A 756 -28.02 51.66 55.29
C ARG A 756 -28.81 51.56 56.60
N ASP A 757 -29.18 50.34 57.00
CA ASP A 757 -29.93 50.09 58.22
C ASP A 757 -29.10 50.41 59.47
N ALA A 758 -27.82 50.00 59.48
CA ALA A 758 -26.89 50.35 60.56
C ALA A 758 -26.73 51.87 60.72
N ARG A 759 -26.71 52.62 59.61
CA ARG A 759 -26.64 54.09 59.63
C ARG A 759 -27.96 54.76 60.02
N ALA A 760 -29.10 54.10 59.79
CA ALA A 760 -30.41 54.60 60.15
C ALA A 760 -30.77 54.33 61.62
N ALA A 761 -30.27 53.22 62.19
CA ALA A 761 -30.50 52.83 63.57
C ALA A 761 -29.58 53.56 64.57
N ASP A 762 -28.41 54.02 64.12
CA ASP A 762 -27.40 54.67 64.96
C ASP A 762 -27.57 56.20 64.99
N GLN A 763 -27.63 56.78 66.19
CA GLN A 763 -27.77 58.23 66.38
C GLN A 763 -26.43 58.98 66.28
N GLU A 764 -25.30 58.27 66.34
CA GLU A 764 -23.98 58.87 66.18
C GLU A 764 -23.52 58.90 64.70
N PRO A 765 -22.68 59.86 64.28
CA PRO A 765 -22.23 59.97 62.89
C PRO A 765 -21.56 58.69 62.38
N GLY A 766 -22.06 58.10 61.28
CA GLY A 766 -21.50 56.91 60.65
C GLY A 766 -22.21 55.61 61.06
N PHE A 767 -21.48 54.50 61.02
CA PHE A 767 -21.91 53.17 61.47
C PHE A 767 -20.70 52.37 61.97
N PRO A 768 -20.86 51.47 62.96
CA PRO A 768 -19.81 50.57 63.41
C PRO A 768 -19.60 49.41 62.43
N LEU A 769 -18.37 48.89 62.34
CA LEU A 769 -18.13 47.61 61.69
C LEU A 769 -18.57 46.46 62.59
N THR A 770 -19.37 45.53 62.07
CA THR A 770 -19.82 44.35 62.81
C THR A 770 -19.21 43.06 62.26
N ALA A 771 -19.08 42.04 63.11
CA ALA A 771 -18.62 40.71 62.69
C ALA A 771 -19.55 40.09 61.62
N ASP A 772 -20.84 40.43 61.66
CA ASP A 772 -21.82 40.00 60.65
C ASP A 772 -21.46 40.52 59.25
N MET A 773 -20.89 41.73 59.13
CA MET A 773 -20.46 42.27 57.83
C MET A 773 -19.28 41.49 57.25
N THR A 774 -18.33 41.05 58.09
CA THR A 774 -17.23 40.18 57.65
C THR A 774 -17.72 38.77 57.32
N ALA A 775 -18.68 38.23 58.08
CA ALA A 775 -19.28 36.93 57.82
C ALA A 775 -20.09 36.92 56.51
N LEU A 776 -20.84 38.00 56.24
CA LEU A 776 -21.63 38.16 55.01
C LEU A 776 -20.76 38.07 53.75
N LEU A 777 -19.56 38.65 53.79
CA LEU A 777 -18.62 38.62 52.67
C LEU A 777 -17.67 37.43 52.71
N GLY A 778 -17.56 36.71 53.83
CA GLY A 778 -16.57 35.65 54.03
C GLY A 778 -15.12 36.13 53.85
N CYS A 779 -14.79 37.31 54.41
CA CYS A 779 -13.46 37.92 54.27
C CYS A 779 -12.90 38.41 55.61
N SER A 780 -11.61 38.77 55.62
CA SER A 780 -10.97 39.37 56.78
C SER A 780 -11.50 40.79 57.06
N VAL A 781 -11.28 41.30 58.28
CA VAL A 781 -11.60 42.70 58.63
C VAL A 781 -10.82 43.67 57.74
N GLU A 782 -9.56 43.37 57.43
CA GLU A 782 -8.73 44.19 56.53
C GLU A 782 -9.30 44.23 55.10
N ASP A 783 -9.74 43.10 54.58
CA ASP A 783 -10.40 43.02 53.27
C ASP A 783 -11.69 43.85 53.25
N LEU A 784 -12.51 43.73 54.30
CA LEU A 784 -13.74 44.52 54.44
C LEU A 784 -13.46 46.02 54.44
N ARG A 785 -12.43 46.49 55.16
CA ARG A 785 -11.99 47.89 55.14
C ARG A 785 -11.60 48.35 53.73
N GLY A 786 -10.87 47.51 52.99
CA GLY A 786 -10.51 47.76 51.59
C GLY A 786 -11.72 47.83 50.66
N THR A 787 -12.69 46.94 50.85
CA THR A 787 -13.96 46.92 50.12
C THR A 787 -14.79 48.17 50.38
N LEU A 788 -15.01 48.54 51.65
CA LEU A 788 -15.75 49.76 52.03
C LEU A 788 -15.10 51.03 51.49
N THR A 789 -13.77 51.12 51.54
CA THR A 789 -13.04 52.24 50.96
C THR A 789 -13.32 52.40 49.47
N THR A 790 -13.35 51.28 48.72
CA THR A 790 -13.61 51.27 47.28
C THR A 790 -15.08 51.61 46.96
N LEU A 791 -16.01 51.21 47.83
CA LEU A 791 -17.43 51.55 47.72
C LEU A 791 -17.74 53.01 48.11
N GLY A 792 -16.73 53.79 48.52
CA GLY A 792 -16.85 55.22 48.79
C GLY A 792 -17.10 55.59 50.24
N TYR A 793 -16.83 54.67 51.18
CA TYR A 793 -16.85 54.95 52.62
C TYR A 793 -15.47 55.40 53.11
N LYS A 794 -15.42 56.05 54.27
CA LYS A 794 -14.18 56.44 54.96
C LYS A 794 -14.29 56.07 56.43
N ARG A 795 -13.18 55.61 56.99
CA ARG A 795 -13.04 55.46 58.43
C ARG A 795 -13.03 56.83 59.10
N ILE A 796 -13.88 56.99 60.11
CA ILE A 796 -13.99 58.23 60.91
C ILE A 796 -13.48 58.03 62.34
N GLN A 797 -13.46 56.79 62.84
CA GLN A 797 -12.91 56.42 64.14
C GLN A 797 -12.15 55.09 64.05
N LYS A 798 -10.98 55.00 64.70
CA LYS A 798 -10.23 53.75 64.82
C LYS A 798 -10.70 52.98 66.06
N GLY A 799 -10.81 51.66 65.94
CA GLY A 799 -10.99 50.78 67.09
C GLY A 799 -9.73 50.65 67.95
N PRO A 800 -9.84 50.13 69.19
CA PRO A 800 -8.72 49.91 70.09
C PRO A 800 -7.76 48.80 69.62
N ASP A 801 -8.26 47.84 68.86
CA ASP A 801 -7.48 46.74 68.29
C ASP A 801 -7.44 46.86 66.75
N PRO A 802 -6.24 47.00 66.14
CA PRO A 802 -6.12 47.12 64.68
C PRO A 802 -6.54 45.86 63.92
N GLU A 803 -6.58 44.68 64.54
CA GLU A 803 -6.93 43.42 63.90
C GLU A 803 -8.44 43.10 63.99
N LYS A 804 -9.18 43.78 64.88
CA LYS A 804 -10.62 43.58 65.07
C LYS A 804 -11.46 44.72 64.50
N ALA A 805 -12.73 44.42 64.24
CA ALA A 805 -13.74 45.39 63.80
C ALA A 805 -14.31 46.24 64.96
N GLU A 806 -14.11 45.80 66.20
CA GLU A 806 -14.70 46.39 67.40
C GLU A 806 -14.25 47.84 67.63
N GLY A 807 -15.19 48.74 67.93
CA GLY A 807 -14.93 50.16 68.17
C GLY A 807 -14.56 51.01 66.94
N GLU A 808 -14.49 50.43 65.75
CA GLU A 808 -14.20 51.14 64.50
C GLU A 808 -15.49 51.68 63.85
N ARG A 809 -15.50 52.96 63.45
CA ARG A 809 -16.67 53.60 62.80
C ARG A 809 -16.34 54.18 61.43
N TRP A 810 -17.28 54.03 60.50
CA TRP A 810 -17.17 54.42 59.09
C TRP A 810 -18.34 55.31 58.66
N ASP A 811 -18.13 56.21 57.71
CA ASP A 811 -19.20 57.02 57.13
C ASP A 811 -18.99 57.21 55.62
N ARG A 812 -20.07 57.52 54.90
CA ARG A 812 -20.02 57.75 53.45
C ARG A 812 -19.21 59.02 53.17
N ARG A 813 -18.28 58.97 52.21
CA ARG A 813 -17.55 60.18 51.79
C ARG A 813 -18.54 61.19 51.21
N LYS A 814 -18.59 62.40 51.77
CA LYS A 814 -19.33 63.53 51.17
C LYS A 814 -18.75 63.83 49.79
N ARG A 815 -19.54 63.68 48.73
CA ARG A 815 -19.15 64.06 47.35
C ARG A 815 -19.00 65.59 47.32
N ARG A 816 -17.78 66.11 47.14
CA ARG A 816 -17.60 67.49 46.66
C ARG A 816 -18.04 67.53 45.18
N PRO A 817 -18.81 68.53 44.72
CA PRO A 817 -19.15 68.66 43.31
C PRO A 817 -17.85 68.89 42.54
N GLN A 818 -17.45 67.92 41.71
CA GLN A 818 -16.38 68.16 40.75
C GLN A 818 -16.92 69.10 39.67
N ALA A 819 -16.23 70.23 39.48
CA ALA A 819 -16.45 71.11 38.34
C ALA A 819 -16.37 70.28 37.05
N ARG A 820 -17.34 70.47 36.14
CA ARG A 820 -17.32 69.86 34.80
C ARG A 820 -15.96 70.16 34.15
N PRO A 821 -15.20 69.16 33.69
CA PRO A 821 -14.03 69.42 32.86
C PRO A 821 -14.51 70.14 31.60
N ARG A 822 -13.89 71.27 31.25
CA ARG A 822 -14.07 71.88 29.93
C ARG A 822 -13.70 70.85 28.86
N PRO A 823 -14.49 70.70 27.78
CA PRO A 823 -14.13 69.78 26.71
C PRO A 823 -12.80 70.23 26.11
N LYS A 824 -11.81 69.33 26.09
CA LYS A 824 -10.64 69.51 25.23
C LYS A 824 -11.12 69.43 23.78
N PRO A 825 -10.65 70.32 22.87
CA PRO A 825 -10.98 70.18 21.46
C PRO A 825 -10.49 68.81 20.99
N ALA A 826 -11.38 68.04 20.39
CA ALA A 826 -11.04 66.77 19.77
C ALA A 826 -9.97 67.02 18.72
N ALA A 827 -8.87 66.27 18.76
CA ALA A 827 -7.97 66.20 17.63
C ALA A 827 -8.78 65.67 16.45
N ALA A 828 -8.82 66.44 15.35
CA ALA A 828 -9.53 66.06 14.15
C ALA A 828 -9.00 64.71 13.64
N VAL A 829 -9.88 63.71 13.59
CA VAL A 829 -9.63 62.44 12.91
C VAL A 829 -9.66 62.75 11.41
N PRO A 830 -8.62 62.40 10.62
CA PRO A 830 -8.70 62.58 9.17
C PRO A 830 -9.81 61.68 8.60
N PRO A 831 -10.58 62.15 7.61
CA PRO A 831 -11.67 61.36 7.06
C PRO A 831 -11.15 60.09 6.37
N PRO A 832 -11.97 59.03 6.27
CA PRO A 832 -11.63 57.79 5.58
C PRO A 832 -11.20 58.04 4.13
N ALA A 833 -10.31 57.19 3.61
CA ALA A 833 -9.69 57.32 2.29
C ALA A 833 -10.68 57.38 1.11
N ASP A 834 -11.93 56.95 1.32
CA ASP A 834 -12.97 56.85 0.28
C ASP A 834 -14.01 57.99 0.34
N SER A 835 -13.69 59.09 1.03
CA SER A 835 -14.55 60.29 1.10
C SER A 835 -14.31 61.24 -0.09
N PRO A 836 -15.37 61.86 -0.67
CA PRO A 836 -15.27 62.81 -1.79
C PRO A 836 -14.44 64.08 -1.48
N PHE A 837 -14.08 64.32 -0.21
CA PHE A 837 -13.35 65.50 0.24
C PHE A 837 -11.86 65.26 0.53
N ALA A 838 -11.34 64.05 0.29
CA ALA A 838 -9.92 63.72 0.52
C ALA A 838 -8.94 64.57 -0.32
N ALA A 839 -9.36 65.08 -1.48
CA ALA A 839 -8.52 65.84 -2.41
C ALA A 839 -8.17 67.27 -1.94
N LEU A 840 -8.88 67.83 -0.94
CA LEU A 840 -8.62 69.18 -0.43
C LEU A 840 -7.53 69.26 0.65
N ALA A 841 -7.13 68.13 1.24
CA ALA A 841 -6.09 68.09 2.28
C ALA A 841 -4.65 68.16 1.70
N ALA A 842 -4.48 68.03 0.39
CA ALA A 842 -3.17 67.96 -0.27
C ALA A 842 -2.61 69.31 -0.76
N LEU A 843 -3.30 70.43 -0.52
CA LEU A 843 -2.88 71.77 -0.99
C LEU A 843 -2.70 72.76 0.18
N ASN A 844 -1.46 72.92 0.63
CA ASN A 844 -0.85 74.17 1.18
C ASN A 844 0.59 73.84 1.66
N VAL A 845 1.61 73.95 0.80
CA VAL A 845 2.39 75.14 0.43
C VAL A 845 3.25 75.73 1.58
N ALA A 846 4.49 75.24 1.61
CA ALA A 846 5.79 75.86 1.88
C ALA A 846 6.00 76.94 2.96
N GLY A 847 6.97 76.67 3.85
CA GLY A 847 7.65 77.64 4.71
C GLY A 847 8.98 77.11 5.29
N THR A 848 10.00 77.04 4.43
CA THR A 848 11.47 77.04 4.64
C THR A 848 12.08 76.92 6.05
N GLY A 849 13.10 76.04 6.20
CA GLY A 849 14.18 76.19 7.19
C GLY A 849 14.99 74.93 7.50
N ALA A 850 16.23 74.86 6.99
CA ALA A 850 17.25 73.79 7.12
C ALA A 850 17.71 73.53 8.57
N GLY A 851 18.39 72.44 8.96
CA GLY A 851 19.08 71.39 8.19
C GLY A 851 19.64 70.27 9.09
N ASN A 852 20.05 69.19 8.41
CA ASN A 852 20.58 67.92 8.91
C ASN A 852 21.85 68.00 9.78
N ALA A 853 22.03 67.02 10.68
CA ALA A 853 23.26 66.22 10.72
C ALA A 853 23.03 64.80 11.31
N ARG A 854 23.63 63.82 10.64
CA ARG A 854 23.44 62.35 10.76
C ARG A 854 24.34 61.70 11.85
N LYS A 855 23.81 60.61 12.42
CA LYS A 855 24.40 59.26 12.73
C LYS A 855 25.90 59.03 12.40
N PRO A 856 26.63 58.07 13.03
CA PRO A 856 26.15 56.70 13.35
C PRO A 856 26.71 56.01 14.63
N GLY A 857 26.16 54.84 14.97
CA GLY A 857 26.43 54.10 16.21
C GLY A 857 27.49 52.98 16.13
N ARG A 858 27.60 52.20 17.22
CA ARG A 858 28.18 50.83 17.22
C ARG A 858 27.89 50.06 18.51
N LYS A 859 27.73 48.75 18.31
CA LYS A 859 27.69 47.61 19.26
C LYS A 859 28.61 47.75 20.48
N ARG A 860 28.24 47.10 21.60
CA ARG A 860 29.22 46.38 22.44
C ARG A 860 28.64 45.22 23.24
N SER A 861 29.50 44.22 23.36
CA SER A 861 29.34 42.83 23.77
C SER A 861 29.54 42.60 25.27
N ARG A 862 29.05 41.44 25.73
CA ARG A 862 29.45 40.76 26.98
C ARG A 862 30.97 40.61 27.09
N LYS A 863 31.50 40.69 28.32
CA LYS A 863 32.89 40.38 28.68
C LYS A 863 32.87 39.48 29.94
N ALA A 864 33.68 38.43 29.92
CA ALA A 864 34.03 37.57 31.03
C ALA A 864 35.56 37.60 31.26
N SER A 865 36.01 36.97 32.35
CA SER A 865 37.37 36.80 32.94
C SER A 865 37.80 37.89 33.94
N LYS A 866 37.88 37.62 35.27
CA LYS A 866 38.81 36.81 36.13
C LYS A 866 40.03 37.63 36.61
N PRO A 867 40.71 37.32 37.74
CA PRO A 867 40.96 36.02 38.40
C PRO A 867 39.84 35.47 39.29
#